data_AF-A0A8H4QLT4-F1
#
_entry.id   AF-A0A8H4QLT4-F1
#
_cell.length_a   1.000
_cell.length_b   1.000
_cell.length_c   1.000
_cell.angle_alpha   90.00
_cell.angle_beta   90.00
_cell.angle_gamma   90.00
#
_symmetry.space_group_name_H-M   'P 1'
#
loop_
_entity.id
_entity.type
_entity.pdbx_description
1 polymer ?
#
loop_
_entity_poly.entity_id
_entity_poly.type
_entity_poly.pdbx_seq_one_letter_code
_entity_poly.pdbx_strand_id
1 'polypeptide(L)'
;MSAPVKEVLLVGFGAVGAIYSFILKRSGLARVTAVARSNYNIVKAFGFRRSLLEQGMHFQSRKYGEIKGWRPDRLCRTVAEASDQPYSYVVLTTKAVPDVIKTPQILAPLLSNEYNEKFSQPTYVLLQNGLNVEVDLYNAIKTLNKGEPNIISTALWIGANLLSPNVVEHNDFDRLALGVYRHKDRTTTVNSPEEAALLSDVGKIFETGGTTVTILPEIQRMKFNKNFWNVAFSSFSTLTQYTLPAIFRPPPTDDSSYEPFVSANTANLISTYTIPAISETLDELVLLARALGYPDSPDGIPSSLSASVLKATWDIHAKPDSSHVPSMLLDARKGQPLEVEAILGEVVRMAKEHNVIFQPPSGAPAVIDARLDGSDDELVRAMSRMQVSAEMPSRPGFGTAGKAITLRANFFPVKFSKGTVFEYDISIAPTAGTAIRRVKRRIFELAEQSPEWQSYGLAGAVAHDHSAKLIASKKLPQPLSIRVPFYEKDEAPTANGKEYTLTITFIQNIDLSAVTEYLRGNPQYRDYDILPILSTLNIVLAAFPNRSDGPGVMVGRNRFFFPTAAQPFNLGGGLEAWKGFYSSVRPSHNQLMVNVNACTTAFYKEGNLATAMEEFRQSSFGARPSAFVRGVRIRVTHLAYKKTVKAASSMNAHQHKFFVEEFKKELSVAEYFKQKYKIVLKRPDLPLVDVGGQKSNLLPPELCYILPNQSFKGKLTDEHTAEMIKFAALPPNQNAQSIVGPGLTELGFRPNASPELRSFGVSIGNDMAVVPGRILPKPGIKYGQGAPDVDARASWNLRSVKFAKGAQFPKWAVLVIKDGNRGEFASPQDPELRSTLQGFSSMCATSGMTLAPGQPQIVFAPLTPKNFSDPTRQTAVTEIRNVLLQAFANPANRPSLLLVILSNGDKHVYSGIKHLCDVSLDVHTVCVHSTKIRNERGQLQYFANVALKFNMKLGGVNHTVNSQSMTELGKVPTMVVGIDVTHPGPGSVKGTPSIAAVVASCERSFAQFPASMEIQESKKEMVTNLHQMMLERLTLFSKKNGILPKRIIVYRDGVSEGQFNQVVDQELPLIRKACQRFQNYEPLITIIICGKRHHTRFYPTNQGDADQNGNPLAGTVVDRGVTAVYNFDFFLQAHGGLQGTTKPTHYYVVYDQNKFQADQLQQLTNSFSYLFARATKAVSLASPAYYADLACERGRCYLHKLLQGLSSSGGSASTGNEEAVIQEAKQMWGKGVAGNNLKDSMYYL
;
A
#
# COMPACT_ATOMS: atom_id res chain seq x y z
N MET A 1 -20.03 63.55 -15.18
CA MET A 1 -20.51 62.55 -16.16
C MET A 1 -20.97 61.34 -15.38
N SER A 2 -22.19 60.85 -15.58
CA SER A 2 -22.66 59.61 -14.95
C SER A 2 -21.77 58.45 -15.39
N ALA A 3 -21.41 57.53 -14.48
CA ALA A 3 -20.66 56.33 -14.84
C ALA A 3 -21.40 55.56 -15.95
N PRO A 4 -20.70 55.01 -16.96
CA PRO A 4 -21.35 54.32 -18.06
C PRO A 4 -22.07 53.06 -17.56
N VAL A 5 -23.33 52.90 -17.95
CA VAL A 5 -24.16 51.74 -17.63
C VAL A 5 -23.54 50.48 -18.25
N LYS A 6 -23.29 49.46 -17.43
CA LYS A 6 -22.64 48.20 -17.83
C LYS A 6 -23.67 47.18 -18.32
N GLU A 7 -23.33 46.44 -19.38
CA GLU A 7 -24.10 45.26 -19.80
C GLU A 7 -23.72 44.07 -18.92
N VAL A 8 -24.71 43.52 -18.20
CA VAL A 8 -24.50 42.39 -17.28
C VAL A 8 -25.39 41.22 -17.66
N LEU A 9 -24.76 40.07 -17.92
CA LEU A 9 -25.46 38.81 -18.15
C LEU A 9 -25.53 38.01 -16.84
N LEU A 10 -26.72 37.65 -16.39
CA LEU A 10 -26.92 36.76 -15.26
C LEU A 10 -27.33 35.35 -15.73
N VAL A 11 -26.55 34.35 -15.34
CA VAL A 11 -26.77 32.94 -15.69
C VAL A 11 -27.09 32.15 -14.41
N GLY A 12 -28.32 31.64 -14.32
CA GLY A 12 -28.80 30.87 -13.17
C GLY A 12 -29.94 31.54 -12.40
N PHE A 13 -31.10 31.72 -13.05
CA PHE A 13 -32.24 32.49 -12.55
C PHE A 13 -33.11 31.78 -11.48
N GLY A 14 -32.48 31.18 -10.45
CA GLY A 14 -33.14 30.68 -9.24
C GLY A 14 -33.37 31.78 -8.19
N ALA A 15 -33.58 31.44 -6.91
CA ALA A 15 -33.79 32.43 -5.84
C ALA A 15 -32.67 33.49 -5.76
N VAL A 16 -31.42 33.03 -5.66
CA VAL A 16 -30.22 33.89 -5.62
C VAL A 16 -30.06 34.66 -6.92
N GLY A 17 -30.25 34.01 -8.08
CA GLY A 17 -30.14 34.68 -9.38
C GLY A 17 -31.17 35.79 -9.58
N ALA A 18 -32.41 35.55 -9.17
CA ALA A 18 -33.48 36.52 -9.29
C ALA A 18 -33.24 37.73 -8.38
N ILE A 19 -32.90 37.52 -7.10
CA ILE A 19 -32.64 38.64 -6.18
C ILE A 19 -31.41 39.44 -6.59
N TYR A 20 -30.33 38.79 -7.07
CA TYR A 20 -29.15 39.50 -7.55
C TYR A 20 -29.38 40.18 -8.91
N SER A 21 -30.28 39.67 -9.76
CA SER A 21 -30.71 40.41 -10.95
C SER A 21 -31.47 41.68 -10.58
N PHE A 22 -32.30 41.62 -9.53
CA PHE A 22 -32.99 42.78 -8.97
C PHE A 22 -32.00 43.81 -8.40
N ILE A 23 -31.03 43.37 -7.59
CA ILE A 23 -29.98 44.22 -7.00
C ILE A 23 -29.16 44.90 -8.09
N LEU A 24 -28.69 44.14 -9.09
CA LEU A 24 -27.91 44.67 -10.22
C LEU A 24 -28.69 45.76 -10.97
N LYS A 25 -29.96 45.52 -11.32
CA LYS A 25 -30.79 46.49 -12.02
C LYS A 25 -31.13 47.70 -11.16
N ARG A 26 -31.41 47.50 -9.87
CA ARG A 26 -31.72 48.57 -8.91
C ARG A 26 -30.58 49.56 -8.74
N SER A 27 -29.33 49.13 -8.95
CA SER A 27 -28.16 50.02 -8.87
C SER A 27 -28.22 51.22 -9.83
N GLY A 28 -28.96 51.10 -10.93
CA GLY A 28 -28.94 52.08 -12.03
C GLY A 28 -27.62 52.10 -12.83
N LEU A 29 -26.65 51.27 -12.46
CA LEU A 29 -25.32 51.17 -13.07
C LEU A 29 -25.19 49.97 -14.03
N ALA A 30 -26.20 49.11 -14.10
CA ALA A 30 -26.21 47.92 -14.96
C ALA A 30 -27.54 47.74 -15.70
N ARG A 31 -27.46 47.31 -16.97
CA ARG A 31 -28.57 46.70 -17.71
C ARG A 31 -28.43 45.18 -17.62
N VAL A 32 -29.50 44.52 -17.19
CA VAL A 32 -29.46 43.10 -16.82
C VAL A 32 -30.16 42.25 -17.89
N THR A 33 -29.38 41.40 -18.55
CA THR A 33 -29.89 40.25 -19.32
C THR A 33 -29.89 39.03 -18.41
N ALA A 34 -31.02 38.36 -18.21
CA ALA A 34 -31.10 37.15 -17.38
C ALA A 34 -31.47 35.91 -18.20
N VAL A 35 -30.78 34.80 -17.95
CA VAL A 35 -31.05 33.49 -18.56
C VAL A 35 -31.93 32.65 -17.63
N ALA A 36 -33.21 32.54 -17.98
CA ALA A 36 -34.19 31.73 -17.26
C ALA A 36 -34.49 30.42 -18.00
N ARG A 37 -34.54 29.29 -17.28
CA ARG A 37 -34.91 27.98 -17.85
C ARG A 37 -36.31 27.60 -17.43
N SER A 38 -36.46 27.07 -16.22
CA SER A 38 -37.72 26.54 -15.69
C SER A 38 -38.79 27.62 -15.47
N ASN A 39 -38.39 28.87 -15.20
CA ASN A 39 -39.29 29.99 -14.96
C ASN A 39 -39.43 30.96 -16.14
N TYR A 40 -38.83 30.68 -17.30
CA TYR A 40 -38.87 31.56 -18.47
C TYR A 40 -40.29 31.94 -18.89
N ASN A 41 -41.18 30.96 -19.06
CA ASN A 41 -42.54 31.19 -19.55
C ASN A 41 -43.36 32.06 -18.59
N ILE A 42 -43.23 31.83 -17.28
CA ILE A 42 -43.98 32.54 -16.25
C ILE A 42 -43.48 33.98 -16.12
N VAL A 43 -42.17 34.21 -16.23
CA VAL A 43 -41.58 35.56 -16.18
C VAL A 43 -41.86 36.34 -17.48
N LYS A 44 -41.91 35.66 -18.64
CA LYS A 44 -42.15 36.26 -19.96
C LYS A 44 -43.61 36.61 -20.25
N ALA A 45 -44.59 35.84 -19.74
CA ALA A 45 -45.99 35.91 -20.16
C ALA A 45 -46.51 37.35 -20.31
N PHE A 46 -47.10 37.63 -21.48
CA PHE A 46 -47.71 38.90 -21.87
C PHE A 46 -49.22 38.71 -22.02
N GLY A 47 -50.00 39.72 -21.63
CA GLY A 47 -51.40 39.57 -21.24
C GLY A 47 -52.33 38.84 -22.22
N PHE A 48 -53.19 37.97 -21.67
CA PHE A 48 -54.63 37.92 -21.95
C PHE A 48 -55.32 37.10 -20.83
N ARG A 49 -56.10 37.80 -19.98
CA ARG A 49 -57.08 37.33 -18.96
C ARG A 49 -56.60 36.53 -17.72
N ARG A 50 -56.41 37.29 -16.62
CA ARG A 50 -56.89 37.16 -15.21
C ARG A 50 -55.78 37.55 -14.22
N SER A 51 -56.10 38.51 -13.35
CA SER A 51 -55.29 39.08 -12.24
C SER A 51 -53.98 39.81 -12.63
N LEU A 52 -53.98 41.14 -12.49
CA LEU A 52 -52.87 42.06 -12.74
C LEU A 52 -51.68 41.94 -11.75
N LEU A 53 -51.69 40.97 -10.82
CA LEU A 53 -50.69 40.84 -9.75
C LEU A 53 -49.62 39.74 -9.96
N GLU A 54 -49.66 38.99 -11.08
CA GLU A 54 -48.94 37.68 -11.19
C GLU A 54 -48.04 37.51 -12.43
N GLN A 55 -47.51 38.58 -13.04
CA GLN A 55 -46.64 38.46 -14.24
C GLN A 55 -45.24 39.03 -13.99
N GLY A 56 -44.21 38.18 -13.96
CA GLY A 56 -42.84 38.53 -13.55
C GLY A 56 -42.44 37.89 -12.21
N MET A 57 -41.25 38.22 -11.70
CA MET A 57 -40.79 37.74 -10.39
C MET A 57 -41.46 38.54 -9.26
N HIS A 58 -41.95 37.84 -8.25
CA HIS A 58 -42.46 38.39 -7.01
C HIS A 58 -41.40 38.20 -5.92
N PHE A 59 -40.89 39.29 -5.33
CA PHE A 59 -39.98 39.24 -4.19
C PHE A 59 -40.73 39.56 -2.90
N GLN A 60 -40.72 38.62 -1.96
CA GLN A 60 -41.13 38.81 -0.57
C GLN A 60 -39.85 39.03 0.24
N SER A 61 -39.34 40.26 0.25
CA SER A 61 -38.06 40.59 0.88
C SER A 61 -38.27 41.40 2.16
N ARG A 62 -37.75 40.92 3.30
CA ARG A 62 -37.72 41.72 4.53
C ARG A 62 -36.80 42.94 4.40
N LYS A 63 -35.76 42.85 3.56
CA LYS A 63 -34.81 43.94 3.29
C LYS A 63 -35.30 44.97 2.26
N TYR A 64 -35.99 44.51 1.21
CA TYR A 64 -36.32 45.35 0.03
C TYR A 64 -37.83 45.60 -0.14
N GLY A 65 -38.65 45.08 0.77
CA GLY A 65 -40.11 45.14 0.68
C GLY A 65 -40.70 44.09 -0.27
N GLU A 66 -42.02 44.15 -0.44
CA GLU A 66 -42.75 43.31 -1.38
C GLU A 66 -42.71 43.93 -2.79
N ILE A 67 -42.22 43.18 -3.78
CA ILE A 67 -42.06 43.66 -5.16
C ILE A 67 -42.73 42.68 -6.10
N LYS A 68 -43.81 43.11 -6.77
CA LYS A 68 -44.64 42.26 -7.63
C LYS A 68 -44.31 42.49 -9.10
N GLY A 69 -44.19 41.40 -9.86
CA GLY A 69 -44.03 41.43 -11.31
C GLY A 69 -42.72 42.03 -11.82
N TRP A 70 -41.64 41.96 -11.03
CA TRP A 70 -40.33 42.48 -11.43
C TRP A 70 -39.72 41.69 -12.60
N ARG A 71 -39.02 42.40 -13.51
CA ARG A 71 -38.40 41.83 -14.70
C ARG A 71 -36.98 42.38 -14.97
N PRO A 72 -36.07 41.55 -15.48
CA PRO A 72 -34.79 42.02 -16.01
C PRO A 72 -35.01 42.88 -17.27
N ASP A 73 -33.98 43.59 -17.72
CA ASP A 73 -34.06 44.42 -18.94
C ASP A 73 -34.20 43.57 -20.20
N ARG A 74 -33.58 42.40 -20.19
CA ARG A 74 -33.72 41.38 -21.24
C ARG A 74 -33.83 39.99 -20.62
N LEU A 75 -34.70 39.14 -21.17
CA LEU A 75 -34.91 37.77 -20.71
C LEU A 75 -34.65 36.77 -21.84
N CYS A 76 -33.67 35.90 -21.65
CA CYS A 76 -33.27 34.86 -22.62
C CYS A 76 -33.55 33.47 -22.05
N ARG A 77 -33.86 32.50 -22.91
CA ARG A 77 -34.10 31.10 -22.51
C ARG A 77 -32.80 30.30 -22.39
N THR A 78 -31.79 30.68 -23.16
CA THR A 78 -30.48 30.02 -23.21
C THR A 78 -29.35 31.04 -23.24
N VAL A 79 -28.13 30.62 -22.93
CA VAL A 79 -26.93 31.47 -23.04
C VAL A 79 -26.64 31.81 -24.52
N ALA A 80 -27.00 30.94 -25.46
CA ALA A 80 -26.84 31.20 -26.90
C ALA A 80 -27.73 32.35 -27.38
N GLU A 81 -28.97 32.47 -26.87
CA GLU A 81 -29.83 33.63 -27.14
C GLU A 81 -29.32 34.94 -26.53
N ALA A 82 -28.43 34.85 -25.55
CA ALA A 82 -27.84 36.00 -24.88
C ALA A 82 -26.47 36.36 -25.47
N SER A 83 -25.82 35.49 -26.26
CA SER A 83 -24.45 35.67 -26.77
C SER A 83 -24.36 36.54 -28.02
N ASP A 84 -25.43 37.26 -28.38
CA ASP A 84 -25.51 38.15 -29.53
C ASP A 84 -24.99 39.58 -29.25
N GLN A 85 -24.62 39.88 -28.00
CA GLN A 85 -24.09 41.18 -27.58
C GLN A 85 -22.88 41.05 -26.63
N PRO A 86 -22.02 42.09 -26.52
CA PRO A 86 -20.92 42.09 -25.57
C PRO A 86 -21.43 42.34 -24.14
N TYR A 87 -20.77 41.74 -23.14
CA TYR A 87 -21.03 42.00 -21.73
C TYR A 87 -19.78 42.49 -21.02
N SER A 88 -19.96 43.40 -20.05
CA SER A 88 -18.88 43.77 -19.13
C SER A 88 -18.69 42.69 -18.07
N TYR A 89 -19.80 42.16 -17.54
CA TYR A 89 -19.80 41.13 -16.51
C TYR A 89 -20.75 39.99 -16.85
N VAL A 90 -20.31 38.76 -16.57
CA VAL A 90 -21.16 37.56 -16.57
C VAL A 90 -21.24 37.04 -15.14
N VAL A 91 -22.41 37.19 -14.52
CA VAL A 91 -22.67 36.80 -13.13
C VAL A 91 -23.28 35.40 -13.11
N LEU A 92 -22.59 34.47 -12.48
CA LEU A 92 -23.00 33.07 -12.36
C LEU A 92 -23.59 32.79 -10.98
N THR A 93 -24.88 32.44 -10.96
CA THR A 93 -25.62 32.07 -9.74
C THR A 93 -26.15 30.62 -9.80
N THR A 94 -25.64 29.82 -10.73
CA THR A 94 -25.90 28.37 -10.81
C THR A 94 -25.17 27.62 -9.69
N LYS A 95 -25.71 26.50 -9.22
CA LYS A 95 -24.96 25.58 -8.34
C LYS A 95 -23.74 25.02 -9.05
N ALA A 96 -22.64 24.81 -8.32
CA ALA A 96 -21.43 24.20 -8.87
C ALA A 96 -21.48 22.67 -8.68
N VAL A 97 -21.93 21.96 -9.71
CA VAL A 97 -22.08 20.49 -9.74
C VAL A 97 -21.29 19.90 -10.91
N PRO A 98 -19.95 19.92 -10.87
CA PRO A 98 -19.10 19.56 -12.01
C PRO A 98 -19.19 18.08 -12.43
N ASP A 99 -19.70 17.23 -11.56
CA ASP A 99 -20.06 15.83 -11.79
C ASP A 99 -21.33 15.67 -12.66
N VAL A 100 -22.19 16.70 -12.69
CA VAL A 100 -23.40 16.76 -13.53
C VAL A 100 -23.18 17.61 -14.77
N ILE A 101 -22.74 18.87 -14.58
CA ILE A 101 -22.46 19.80 -15.67
C ILE A 101 -21.40 20.81 -15.23
N LYS A 102 -20.34 20.93 -16.03
CA LYS A 102 -19.24 21.86 -15.74
C LYS A 102 -19.61 23.29 -16.15
N THR A 103 -19.14 24.29 -15.39
CA THR A 103 -19.38 25.71 -15.69
C THR A 103 -19.02 26.12 -17.13
N PRO A 104 -17.87 25.68 -17.73
CA PRO A 104 -17.58 25.93 -19.14
C PRO A 104 -18.64 25.41 -20.11
N GLN A 105 -19.32 24.31 -19.78
CA GLN A 105 -20.37 23.74 -20.64
C GLN A 105 -21.62 24.61 -20.60
N ILE A 106 -21.95 25.19 -19.44
CA ILE A 106 -23.06 26.15 -19.30
C ILE A 106 -22.77 27.41 -20.13
N LEU A 107 -21.52 27.86 -20.12
CA LEU A 107 -21.06 29.08 -20.80
C LEU A 107 -20.54 28.85 -22.22
N ALA A 108 -20.69 27.65 -22.78
CA ALA A 108 -20.08 27.27 -24.06
C ALA A 108 -20.32 28.29 -25.20
N PRO A 109 -21.51 28.92 -25.36
CA PRO A 109 -21.71 29.94 -26.38
C PRO A 109 -20.79 31.17 -26.23
N LEU A 110 -20.50 31.63 -25.00
CA LEU A 110 -19.60 32.76 -24.74
C LEU A 110 -18.12 32.39 -24.86
N LEU A 111 -17.80 31.09 -24.80
CA LEU A 111 -16.44 30.56 -24.96
C LEU A 111 -16.18 30.10 -26.40
N SER A 112 -17.17 30.21 -27.29
CA SER A 112 -17.06 29.77 -28.68
C SER A 112 -16.16 30.69 -29.50
N ASN A 113 -15.57 30.17 -30.59
CA ASN A 113 -14.81 30.99 -31.53
C ASN A 113 -15.68 32.12 -32.12
N GLU A 114 -16.96 31.85 -32.41
CA GLU A 114 -17.88 32.84 -32.97
C GLU A 114 -18.06 34.07 -32.05
N TYR A 115 -18.19 33.85 -30.74
CA TYR A 115 -18.28 34.95 -29.78
C TYR A 115 -16.94 35.70 -29.67
N ASN A 116 -15.84 34.97 -29.62
CA ASN A 116 -14.48 35.51 -29.44
C ASN A 116 -13.93 36.28 -30.64
N GLU A 117 -14.45 36.04 -31.84
CA GLU A 117 -14.13 36.82 -33.04
C GLU A 117 -14.85 38.17 -33.03
N LYS A 118 -16.04 38.25 -32.41
CA LYS A 118 -16.90 39.44 -32.38
C LYS A 118 -16.69 40.32 -31.15
N PHE A 119 -16.42 39.71 -29.99
CA PHE A 119 -16.40 40.39 -28.69
C PHE A 119 -15.21 39.97 -27.82
N SER A 120 -14.80 40.86 -26.92
CA SER A 120 -13.81 40.53 -25.88
C SER A 120 -14.41 39.64 -24.79
N GLN A 121 -13.58 38.82 -24.15
CA GLN A 121 -14.03 37.99 -23.04
C GLN A 121 -14.49 38.87 -21.86
N PRO A 122 -15.67 38.62 -21.30
CA PRO A 122 -16.19 39.39 -20.17
C PRO A 122 -15.45 39.02 -18.87
N THR A 123 -15.63 39.84 -17.83
CA THR A 123 -15.24 39.44 -16.48
C THR A 123 -16.30 38.51 -15.89
N TYR A 124 -15.88 37.33 -15.43
CA TYR A 124 -16.80 36.34 -14.85
C TYR A 124 -16.88 36.51 -13.33
N VAL A 125 -18.09 36.66 -12.80
CA VAL A 125 -18.33 36.85 -11.36
C VAL A 125 -19.10 35.66 -10.82
N LEU A 126 -18.45 34.83 -10.00
CA LEU A 126 -19.00 33.55 -9.55
C LEU A 126 -19.62 33.65 -8.16
N LEU A 127 -20.96 33.68 -8.11
CA LEU A 127 -21.78 33.60 -6.90
C LEU A 127 -22.17 32.14 -6.62
N GLN A 128 -21.19 31.24 -6.71
CA GLN A 128 -21.34 29.81 -6.51
C GLN A 128 -20.72 29.38 -5.18
N ASN A 129 -21.33 28.40 -4.51
CA ASN A 129 -20.84 27.87 -3.24
C ASN A 129 -19.79 26.77 -3.45
N GLY A 130 -18.97 26.51 -2.42
CA GLY A 130 -17.89 25.52 -2.48
C GLY A 130 -16.54 26.08 -2.95
N LEU A 131 -15.55 25.20 -3.05
CA LEU A 131 -14.13 25.52 -3.30
C LEU A 131 -13.75 25.15 -4.74
N ASN A 132 -12.79 25.91 -5.30
CA ASN A 132 -12.22 25.72 -6.64
C ASN A 132 -13.24 25.59 -7.79
N VAL A 133 -14.43 26.15 -7.62
CA VAL A 133 -15.49 26.22 -8.64
C VAL A 133 -15.06 27.02 -9.88
N GLU A 134 -14.01 27.82 -9.74
CA GLU A 134 -13.39 28.65 -10.77
C GLU A 134 -12.48 27.85 -11.71
N VAL A 135 -11.90 26.73 -11.26
CA VAL A 135 -10.78 26.04 -11.92
C VAL A 135 -11.12 25.63 -13.36
N ASP A 136 -12.28 24.99 -13.56
CA ASP A 136 -12.69 24.52 -14.89
C ASP A 136 -12.90 25.70 -15.85
N LEU A 137 -13.48 26.80 -15.38
CA LEU A 137 -13.70 28.02 -16.19
C LEU A 137 -12.39 28.74 -16.50
N TYR A 138 -11.52 28.87 -15.51
CA TYR A 138 -10.18 29.43 -15.68
C TYR A 138 -9.42 28.69 -16.78
N ASN A 139 -9.37 27.35 -16.71
CA ASN A 139 -8.69 26.53 -17.69
C ASN A 139 -9.31 26.69 -19.09
N ALA A 140 -10.64 26.70 -19.18
CA ALA A 140 -11.33 26.89 -20.46
C ALA A 140 -11.00 28.25 -21.10
N ILE A 141 -11.07 29.35 -20.34
CA ILE A 141 -10.73 30.69 -20.87
C ILE A 141 -9.25 30.76 -21.25
N LYS A 142 -8.36 30.14 -20.45
CA LYS A 142 -6.93 30.13 -20.75
C LYS A 142 -6.63 29.48 -22.10
N THR A 143 -7.37 28.45 -22.51
CA THR A 143 -7.21 27.82 -23.83
C THR A 143 -7.56 28.72 -25.02
N LEU A 144 -8.29 29.83 -24.79
CA LEU A 144 -8.59 30.82 -25.84
C LEU A 144 -7.38 31.70 -26.18
N ASN A 145 -6.30 31.65 -25.40
CA ASN A 145 -5.07 32.43 -25.59
C ASN A 145 -5.29 33.95 -25.69
N LYS A 146 -6.23 34.50 -24.90
CA LYS A 146 -6.59 35.94 -24.88
C LYS A 146 -6.03 36.70 -23.66
N GLY A 147 -5.01 36.18 -22.99
CA GLY A 147 -4.40 36.77 -21.81
C GLY A 147 -4.71 36.01 -20.52
N GLU A 148 -4.64 36.71 -19.39
CA GLU A 148 -5.00 36.15 -18.09
C GLU A 148 -6.52 36.22 -17.87
N PRO A 149 -7.20 35.12 -17.51
CA PRO A 149 -8.65 35.14 -17.27
C PRO A 149 -9.05 36.05 -16.12
N ASN A 150 -9.94 37.03 -16.37
CA ASN A 150 -10.53 37.87 -15.33
C ASN A 150 -11.71 37.15 -14.66
N ILE A 151 -11.45 36.48 -13.54
CA ILE A 151 -12.46 35.79 -12.73
C ILE A 151 -12.51 36.41 -11.33
N ILE A 152 -13.69 36.92 -10.96
CA ILE A 152 -13.99 37.38 -9.61
C ILE A 152 -14.73 36.26 -8.89
N SER A 153 -14.10 35.72 -7.86
CA SER A 153 -14.72 34.75 -6.97
C SER A 153 -15.42 35.47 -5.82
N THR A 154 -16.41 34.81 -5.21
CA THR A 154 -17.20 35.41 -4.14
C THR A 154 -17.49 34.45 -3.00
N ALA A 155 -17.69 35.01 -1.80
CA ALA A 155 -18.31 34.34 -0.67
C ALA A 155 -19.61 35.07 -0.31
N LEU A 156 -20.75 34.45 -0.62
CA LEU A 156 -22.08 35.02 -0.45
C LEU A 156 -22.80 34.40 0.76
N TRP A 157 -23.26 35.22 1.71
CA TRP A 157 -24.20 34.84 2.76
C TRP A 157 -25.54 35.52 2.51
N ILE A 158 -26.59 34.71 2.29
CA ILE A 158 -27.93 35.19 1.96
C ILE A 158 -28.98 34.16 2.41
N GLY A 159 -30.13 34.62 2.90
CA GLY A 159 -31.31 33.78 3.09
C GLY A 159 -32.32 34.03 1.99
N ALA A 160 -32.28 33.23 0.92
CA ALA A 160 -33.21 33.33 -0.19
C ALA A 160 -33.76 31.95 -0.60
N ASN A 161 -35.09 31.83 -0.69
CA ASN A 161 -35.78 30.62 -1.12
C ASN A 161 -36.69 30.92 -2.31
N LEU A 162 -36.82 29.94 -3.22
CA LEU A 162 -37.81 29.98 -4.28
C LEU A 162 -39.02 29.17 -3.82
N LEU A 163 -40.09 29.86 -3.42
CA LEU A 163 -41.33 29.24 -2.90
C LEU A 163 -42.20 28.67 -4.03
N SER A 164 -42.22 29.36 -5.16
CA SER A 164 -42.85 28.92 -6.41
C SER A 164 -42.00 29.42 -7.59
N PRO A 165 -42.22 28.96 -8.84
CA PRO A 165 -41.38 29.33 -9.98
C PRO A 165 -41.14 30.83 -10.18
N ASN A 166 -42.00 31.70 -9.67
CA ASN A 166 -41.86 33.15 -9.71
C ASN A 166 -41.88 33.87 -8.35
N VAL A 167 -41.96 33.18 -7.21
CA VAL A 167 -41.99 33.80 -5.88
C VAL A 167 -40.69 33.52 -5.13
N VAL A 168 -39.93 34.57 -4.83
CA VAL A 168 -38.68 34.54 -4.06
C VAL A 168 -38.94 35.12 -2.69
N GLU A 169 -38.75 34.31 -1.66
CA GLU A 169 -38.65 34.76 -0.27
C GLU A 169 -37.20 35.16 0.02
N HIS A 170 -37.00 36.34 0.58
CA HIS A 170 -35.68 36.86 0.96
C HIS A 170 -35.76 37.46 2.37
N ASN A 171 -34.77 37.15 3.21
CA ASN A 171 -34.72 37.68 4.56
C ASN A 171 -34.20 39.14 4.60
N ASP A 172 -33.75 39.58 5.77
CA ASP A 172 -33.32 40.94 6.05
C ASP A 172 -31.83 41.20 5.77
N PHE A 173 -31.07 40.18 5.32
CA PHE A 173 -29.63 40.33 5.09
C PHE A 173 -29.11 39.62 3.84
N ASP A 174 -28.18 40.30 3.17
CA ASP A 174 -27.29 39.72 2.16
C ASP A 174 -25.91 40.39 2.26
N ARG A 175 -24.86 39.55 2.31
CA ARG A 175 -23.45 39.99 2.40
C ARG A 175 -22.61 39.28 1.35
N LEU A 176 -21.82 40.04 0.61
CA LEU A 176 -21.03 39.56 -0.51
C LEU A 176 -19.57 39.95 -0.34
N ALA A 177 -18.70 38.97 -0.11
CA ALA A 177 -17.26 39.19 -0.20
C ALA A 177 -16.76 38.91 -1.63
N LEU A 178 -15.90 39.78 -2.16
CA LEU A 178 -15.39 39.74 -3.53
C LEU A 178 -13.87 39.73 -3.53
N GLY A 179 -13.26 38.95 -4.42
CA GLY A 179 -11.83 39.07 -4.75
C GLY A 179 -11.50 38.39 -6.07
N VAL A 180 -10.35 38.73 -6.64
CA VAL A 180 -9.87 38.11 -7.88
C VAL A 180 -9.40 36.69 -7.57
N TYR A 181 -9.82 35.72 -8.39
CA TYR A 181 -9.35 34.36 -8.28
C TYR A 181 -7.95 34.23 -8.88
N ARG A 182 -6.98 33.79 -8.07
CA ARG A 182 -5.60 33.54 -8.51
C ARG A 182 -5.35 32.03 -8.64
N HIS A 183 -5.10 31.56 -9.85
CA HIS A 183 -4.89 30.13 -10.06
C HIS A 183 -3.58 29.66 -9.41
N LYS A 184 -3.65 28.69 -8.50
CA LYS A 184 -2.54 28.11 -7.72
C LYS A 184 -1.83 29.06 -6.74
N ASP A 185 -2.27 30.31 -6.61
CA ASP A 185 -1.80 31.24 -5.59
C ASP A 185 -2.93 31.50 -4.59
N ARG A 186 -2.67 31.22 -3.31
CA ARG A 186 -3.62 31.32 -2.20
C ARG A 186 -3.13 32.21 -1.06
N THR A 187 -1.95 32.82 -1.19
CA THR A 187 -1.27 33.49 -0.07
C THR A 187 -1.01 34.97 -0.32
N THR A 188 -1.28 35.47 -1.53
CA THR A 188 -1.14 36.89 -1.83
C THR A 188 -2.19 37.72 -1.08
N THR A 189 -1.71 38.62 -0.22
CA THR A 189 -2.53 39.43 0.71
C THR A 189 -2.74 40.88 0.26
N VAL A 190 -2.35 41.23 -0.96
CA VAL A 190 -2.57 42.56 -1.55
C VAL A 190 -3.15 42.45 -2.96
N ASN A 191 -4.00 43.40 -3.36
CA ASN A 191 -4.47 43.52 -4.73
C ASN A 191 -3.55 44.42 -5.54
N SER A 192 -3.31 44.09 -6.81
CA SER A 192 -2.70 45.03 -7.75
C SER A 192 -3.62 46.24 -7.98
N PRO A 193 -3.11 47.38 -8.48
CA PRO A 193 -3.94 48.53 -8.83
C PRO A 193 -5.08 48.18 -9.80
N GLU A 194 -4.82 47.31 -10.78
CA GLU A 194 -5.80 46.83 -11.75
C GLU A 194 -6.86 45.93 -11.10
N GLU A 195 -6.45 45.00 -10.24
CA GLU A 195 -7.37 44.14 -9.49
C GLU A 195 -8.26 44.98 -8.56
N ALA A 196 -7.69 45.97 -7.88
CA ALA A 196 -8.43 46.89 -7.01
C ALA A 196 -9.45 47.73 -7.78
N ALA A 197 -9.08 48.26 -8.95
CA ALA A 197 -9.99 49.00 -9.82
C ALA A 197 -11.14 48.10 -10.32
N LEU A 198 -10.84 46.87 -10.74
CA LEU A 198 -11.83 45.90 -11.20
C LEU A 198 -12.82 45.52 -10.10
N LEU A 199 -12.32 45.22 -8.89
CA LEU A 199 -13.14 44.87 -7.73
C LEU A 199 -13.99 46.05 -7.26
N SER A 200 -13.46 47.28 -7.31
CA SER A 200 -14.20 48.49 -6.97
C SER A 200 -15.32 48.78 -7.98
N ASP A 201 -15.10 48.56 -9.29
CA ASP A 201 -16.12 48.79 -10.32
C ASP A 201 -17.32 47.86 -10.11
N VAL A 202 -17.09 46.55 -9.98
CA VAL A 202 -18.19 45.59 -9.75
C VAL A 202 -18.80 45.70 -8.35
N GLY A 203 -17.98 45.97 -7.33
CA GLY A 203 -18.43 46.11 -5.94
C GLY A 203 -19.41 47.27 -5.79
N LYS A 204 -19.12 48.41 -6.44
CA LYS A 204 -20.01 49.57 -6.44
C LYS A 204 -21.39 49.28 -7.04
N ILE A 205 -21.47 48.43 -8.07
CA ILE A 205 -22.75 48.02 -8.66
C ILE A 205 -23.60 47.27 -7.62
N PHE A 206 -23.02 46.30 -6.91
CA PHE A 206 -23.72 45.55 -5.88
C PHE A 206 -24.08 46.41 -4.65
N GLU A 207 -23.16 47.26 -4.18
CA GLU A 207 -23.41 48.17 -3.04
C GLU A 207 -24.54 49.16 -3.32
N THR A 208 -24.51 49.82 -4.49
CA THR A 208 -25.56 50.76 -4.90
C THR A 208 -26.91 50.05 -5.05
N GLY A 209 -26.90 48.77 -5.44
CA GLY A 209 -28.09 47.91 -5.50
C GLY A 209 -28.65 47.51 -4.14
N GLY A 210 -27.90 47.73 -3.05
CA GLY A 210 -28.31 47.48 -1.66
C GLY A 210 -27.58 46.35 -0.95
N THR A 211 -26.65 45.64 -1.60
CA THR A 211 -25.87 44.56 -0.98
C THR A 211 -24.73 45.10 -0.12
N THR A 212 -24.48 44.48 1.03
CA THR A 212 -23.26 44.78 1.79
C THR A 212 -22.07 44.07 1.15
N VAL A 213 -21.11 44.82 0.61
CA VAL A 213 -19.95 44.26 -0.08
C VAL A 213 -18.69 44.36 0.79
N THR A 214 -17.80 43.38 0.66
CA THR A 214 -16.46 43.41 1.25
C THR A 214 -15.45 43.01 0.19
N ILE A 215 -14.53 43.90 -0.14
CA ILE A 215 -13.46 43.62 -1.10
C ILE A 215 -12.28 43.01 -0.34
N LEU A 216 -11.74 41.92 -0.86
CA LEU A 216 -10.67 41.17 -0.23
C LEU A 216 -9.50 40.97 -1.20
N PRO A 217 -8.26 40.97 -0.69
CA PRO A 217 -7.10 40.61 -1.48
C PRO A 217 -6.96 39.09 -1.67
N GLU A 218 -7.57 38.28 -0.80
CA GLU A 218 -7.41 36.83 -0.76
C GLU A 218 -8.78 36.15 -0.57
N ILE A 219 -9.53 35.98 -1.66
CA ILE A 219 -10.89 35.42 -1.61
C ILE A 219 -10.90 33.92 -1.33
N GLN A 220 -9.87 33.17 -1.74
CA GLN A 220 -9.84 31.72 -1.56
C GLN A 220 -9.86 31.31 -0.09
N ARG A 221 -9.18 32.04 0.82
CA ARG A 221 -9.27 31.80 2.27
C ARG A 221 -10.65 32.06 2.82
N MET A 222 -11.30 33.14 2.39
CA MET A 222 -12.66 33.44 2.88
C MET A 222 -13.67 32.40 2.40
N LYS A 223 -13.52 31.87 1.18
CA LYS A 223 -14.29 30.72 0.72
C LYS A 223 -13.96 29.45 1.50
N PHE A 224 -12.68 29.20 1.77
CA PHE A 224 -12.22 28.08 2.59
C PHE A 224 -12.85 28.13 3.99
N ASN A 225 -12.75 29.26 4.68
CA ASN A 225 -13.36 29.52 5.98
C ASN A 225 -14.89 29.30 5.94
N LYS A 226 -15.59 29.92 4.98
CA LYS A 226 -17.04 29.71 4.82
C LYS A 226 -17.39 28.22 4.64
N ASN A 227 -16.54 27.47 3.94
CA ASN A 227 -16.78 26.07 3.66
C ASN A 227 -16.64 25.16 4.90
N PHE A 228 -16.03 25.61 6.01
CA PHE A 228 -16.01 24.87 7.29
C PHE A 228 -17.43 24.50 7.71
N TRP A 229 -18.33 25.47 7.65
CA TRP A 229 -19.71 25.27 8.06
C TRP A 229 -20.42 24.28 7.14
N ASN A 230 -20.20 24.36 5.83
CA ASN A 230 -20.82 23.46 4.86
C ASN A 230 -20.34 22.01 5.05
N VAL A 231 -19.03 21.81 5.19
CA VAL A 231 -18.44 20.48 5.37
C VAL A 231 -18.98 19.82 6.64
N ALA A 232 -18.98 20.54 7.76
CA ALA A 232 -19.36 19.99 9.05
C ALA A 232 -20.88 19.90 9.24
N PHE A 233 -21.61 21.02 9.09
CA PHE A 233 -23.01 21.12 9.51
C PHE A 233 -23.99 20.79 8.39
N SER A 234 -23.74 21.31 7.18
CA SER A 234 -24.62 21.03 6.03
C SER A 234 -24.57 19.55 5.68
N SER A 235 -23.38 18.96 5.55
CA SER A 235 -23.22 17.53 5.26
C SER A 235 -23.86 16.64 6.32
N PHE A 236 -23.65 16.94 7.61
CA PHE A 236 -24.21 16.15 8.71
C PHE A 236 -25.75 16.20 8.71
N SER A 237 -26.33 17.39 8.53
CA SER A 237 -27.78 17.56 8.40
C SER A 237 -28.34 16.80 7.20
N THR A 238 -27.64 16.83 6.06
CA THR A 238 -28.03 16.09 4.85
C THR A 238 -27.99 14.57 5.05
N LEU A 239 -26.94 14.05 5.68
CA LEU A 239 -26.77 12.61 5.94
C LEU A 239 -27.81 12.08 6.91
N THR A 240 -28.13 12.85 7.94
CA THR A 240 -29.08 12.44 8.99
C THR A 240 -30.53 12.75 8.64
N GLN A 241 -30.78 13.59 7.64
CA GLN A 241 -32.11 14.14 7.30
C GLN A 241 -32.72 15.03 8.39
N TYR A 242 -31.97 15.36 9.45
CA TYR A 242 -32.39 16.25 10.53
C TYR A 242 -31.80 17.65 10.37
N THR A 243 -32.51 18.66 10.86
CA THR A 243 -32.05 20.06 10.85
C THR A 243 -31.19 20.36 12.08
N LEU A 244 -30.41 21.45 12.03
CA LEU A 244 -29.55 21.84 13.15
C LEU A 244 -30.29 22.11 14.47
N PRO A 245 -31.52 22.63 14.49
CA PRO A 245 -32.32 22.69 15.71
C PRO A 245 -32.55 21.31 16.37
N ALA A 246 -32.63 20.21 15.62
CA ALA A 246 -32.75 18.87 16.20
C ALA A 246 -31.47 18.38 16.92
N ILE A 247 -30.35 19.09 16.72
CA ILE A 247 -29.04 18.80 17.34
C ILE A 247 -28.75 19.75 18.50
N PHE A 248 -29.20 21.01 18.41
CA PHE A 248 -28.80 22.07 19.33
C PHE A 248 -29.91 22.67 20.18
N ARG A 249 -31.17 22.58 19.76
CA ARG A 249 -32.28 23.27 20.46
C ARG A 249 -32.72 22.48 21.70
N PRO A 250 -32.70 23.08 22.90
CA PRO A 250 -33.23 22.43 24.09
C PRO A 250 -34.75 22.24 24.01
N PRO A 251 -35.33 21.27 24.74
CA PRO A 251 -36.77 21.09 24.81
C PRO A 251 -37.48 22.35 25.36
N PRO A 252 -38.75 22.60 24.99
CA PRO A 252 -39.56 23.67 25.59
C PRO A 252 -39.62 23.54 27.11
N THR A 253 -39.49 24.67 27.81
CA THR A 253 -39.50 24.73 29.28
C THR A 253 -40.78 25.37 29.86
N ASP A 254 -41.58 26.01 29.00
CA ASP A 254 -42.86 26.66 29.31
C ASP A 254 -43.98 26.13 28.38
N ASP A 255 -45.20 26.69 28.43
CA ASP A 255 -46.36 26.32 27.57
C ASP A 255 -46.16 26.57 26.04
N SER A 256 -44.96 26.97 25.62
CA SER A 256 -44.59 27.14 24.21
C SER A 256 -44.44 25.79 23.49
N SER A 257 -45.02 25.65 22.30
CA SER A 257 -44.80 24.48 21.43
C SER A 257 -43.88 24.82 20.26
N TYR A 258 -42.68 24.22 20.24
CA TYR A 258 -41.75 24.32 19.13
C TYR A 258 -41.09 22.98 18.83
N GLU A 259 -40.97 22.65 17.54
CA GLU A 259 -40.25 21.48 17.03
C GLU A 259 -39.45 21.86 15.77
N PRO A 260 -38.35 21.15 15.46
CA PRO A 260 -37.74 20.07 16.24
C PRO A 260 -36.85 20.60 17.38
N PHE A 261 -36.59 19.76 18.39
CA PHE A 261 -35.66 19.98 19.51
C PHE A 261 -34.92 18.68 19.86
N VAL A 262 -33.88 18.78 20.68
CA VAL A 262 -33.09 17.64 21.14
C VAL A 262 -33.92 16.78 22.08
N SER A 263 -34.27 15.56 21.64
CA SER A 263 -35.02 14.61 22.47
C SER A 263 -34.19 14.17 23.68
N ALA A 264 -34.84 14.04 24.84
CA ALA A 264 -34.21 13.50 26.06
C ALA A 264 -33.59 12.11 25.82
N ASN A 265 -34.18 11.29 24.94
CA ASN A 265 -33.69 9.95 24.62
C ASN A 265 -32.38 9.96 23.81
N THR A 266 -32.08 11.03 23.08
CA THR A 266 -30.91 11.13 22.20
C THR A 266 -29.90 12.19 22.64
N ALA A 267 -30.24 13.05 23.61
CA ALA A 267 -29.39 14.12 24.11
C ALA A 267 -27.98 13.64 24.52
N ASN A 268 -27.89 12.54 25.28
CA ASN A 268 -26.60 11.99 25.70
C ASN A 268 -25.79 11.44 24.50
N LEU A 269 -26.45 10.82 23.52
CA LEU A 269 -25.78 10.31 22.31
C LEU A 269 -25.26 11.45 21.43
N ILE A 270 -26.03 12.53 21.30
CA ILE A 270 -25.61 13.72 20.56
C ILE A 270 -24.38 14.34 21.22
N SER A 271 -24.40 14.52 22.55
CA SER A 271 -23.26 15.06 23.29
C SER A 271 -22.04 14.15 23.26
N THR A 272 -22.24 12.83 23.29
CA THR A 272 -21.14 11.85 23.37
C THR A 272 -20.50 11.56 22.01
N TYR A 273 -21.28 11.59 20.92
CA TYR A 273 -20.82 11.13 19.61
C TYR A 273 -20.95 12.18 18.51
N THR A 274 -22.07 12.90 18.45
CA THR A 274 -22.34 13.83 17.34
C THR A 274 -21.52 15.11 17.44
N ILE A 275 -21.52 15.76 18.61
CA ILE A 275 -20.76 17.01 18.81
C ILE A 275 -19.25 16.78 18.65
N PRO A 276 -18.64 15.72 19.24
CA PRO A 276 -17.23 15.41 19.01
C PRO A 276 -16.91 15.16 17.53
N ALA A 277 -17.72 14.39 16.80
CA ALA A 277 -17.48 14.12 15.38
C ALA A 277 -17.52 15.41 14.52
N ILE A 278 -18.43 16.33 14.82
CA ILE A 278 -18.47 17.65 14.18
C ILE A 278 -17.21 18.46 14.52
N SER A 279 -16.78 18.45 15.78
CA SER A 279 -15.55 19.14 16.22
C SER A 279 -14.32 18.59 15.51
N GLU A 280 -14.13 17.27 15.49
CA GLU A 280 -13.01 16.60 14.83
C GLU A 280 -12.96 16.92 13.33
N THR A 281 -14.12 16.95 12.66
CA THR A 281 -14.22 17.36 11.25
C THR A 281 -13.74 18.81 11.04
N LEU A 282 -14.09 19.73 11.95
CA LEU A 282 -13.64 21.12 11.88
C LEU A 282 -12.14 21.24 12.18
N ASP A 283 -11.60 20.45 13.10
CA ASP A 283 -10.18 20.45 13.44
C ASP A 283 -9.32 19.89 12.29
N GLU A 284 -9.80 18.86 11.56
CA GLU A 284 -9.16 18.37 10.34
C GLU A 284 -9.06 19.45 9.26
N LEU A 285 -10.07 20.31 9.14
CA LEU A 285 -10.03 21.45 8.21
C LEU A 285 -9.02 22.52 8.64
N VAL A 286 -8.82 22.74 9.94
CA VAL A 286 -7.74 23.61 10.45
C VAL A 286 -6.38 23.05 10.05
N LEU A 287 -6.16 21.74 10.21
CA LEU A 287 -4.92 21.08 9.78
C LEU A 287 -4.68 21.23 8.29
N LEU A 288 -5.72 21.04 7.47
CA LEU A 288 -5.63 21.29 6.04
C LEU A 288 -5.30 22.76 5.73
N ALA A 289 -5.91 23.71 6.45
CA ALA A 289 -5.61 25.14 6.29
C ALA A 289 -4.13 25.45 6.50
N ARG A 290 -3.49 24.83 7.51
CA ARG A 290 -2.05 24.95 7.74
C ARG A 290 -1.24 24.39 6.58
N ALA A 291 -1.63 23.22 6.08
CA ALA A 291 -0.97 22.59 4.94
C ALA A 291 -1.12 23.42 3.64
N LEU A 292 -2.19 24.21 3.52
CA LEU A 292 -2.43 25.15 2.42
C LEU A 292 -1.69 26.48 2.56
N GLY A 293 -1.00 26.71 3.68
CA GLY A 293 -0.20 27.92 3.94
C GLY A 293 -0.94 29.05 4.66
N TYR A 294 -2.16 28.83 5.16
CA TYR A 294 -2.87 29.86 5.91
C TYR A 294 -2.31 30.00 7.34
N PRO A 295 -1.93 31.22 7.78
CA PRO A 295 -1.32 31.44 9.10
C PRO A 295 -2.33 31.25 10.24
N ASP A 296 -1.81 30.90 11.42
CA ASP A 296 -2.60 30.86 12.66
C ASP A 296 -2.73 32.27 13.25
N SER A 297 -3.67 33.04 12.73
CA SER A 297 -3.90 34.42 13.14
C SER A 297 -5.35 34.83 12.84
N PRO A 298 -5.85 35.93 13.44
CA PRO A 298 -7.16 36.50 13.09
C PRO A 298 -7.28 36.83 11.60
N ASP A 299 -6.18 37.26 10.98
CA ASP A 299 -6.10 37.57 9.55
C ASP A 299 -5.87 36.32 8.67
N GLY A 300 -5.70 35.14 9.28
CA GLY A 300 -5.54 33.84 8.64
C GLY A 300 -6.71 32.89 8.90
N ILE A 301 -6.41 31.65 9.30
CA ILE A 301 -7.41 30.69 9.81
C ILE A 301 -7.01 30.39 11.25
N PRO A 302 -7.64 30.98 12.28
CA PRO A 302 -7.19 30.78 13.65
C PRO A 302 -7.51 29.36 14.14
N SER A 303 -6.65 28.77 14.97
CA SER A 303 -6.88 27.43 15.53
C SER A 303 -8.13 27.35 16.41
N SER A 304 -8.59 28.49 16.96
CA SER A 304 -9.85 28.61 17.68
C SER A 304 -11.09 28.60 16.78
N LEU A 305 -10.92 28.56 15.46
CA LEU A 305 -12.03 28.67 14.51
C LEU A 305 -13.03 27.52 14.69
N SER A 306 -12.57 26.29 14.93
CA SER A 306 -13.45 25.12 15.13
C SER A 306 -14.44 25.34 16.28
N ALA A 307 -13.92 25.69 17.46
CA ALA A 307 -14.73 26.00 18.63
C ALA A 307 -15.66 27.21 18.39
N SER A 308 -15.17 28.27 17.75
CA SER A 308 -15.97 29.47 17.50
C SER A 308 -17.12 29.24 16.52
N VAL A 309 -16.90 28.46 15.45
CA VAL A 309 -17.93 28.12 14.46
C VAL A 309 -18.98 27.20 15.09
N LEU A 310 -18.56 26.21 15.87
CA LEU A 310 -19.48 25.34 16.61
C LEU A 310 -20.34 26.14 17.58
N LYS A 311 -19.72 27.04 18.36
CA LYS A 311 -20.43 27.89 19.33
C LYS A 311 -21.40 28.85 18.62
N ALA A 312 -20.97 29.54 17.58
CA ALA A 312 -21.84 30.45 16.82
C ALA A 312 -23.02 29.70 16.19
N THR A 313 -22.80 28.49 15.68
CA THR A 313 -23.87 27.65 15.12
C THR A 313 -24.86 27.22 16.20
N TRP A 314 -24.38 26.87 17.40
CA TRP A 314 -25.22 26.57 18.55
C TRP A 314 -26.05 27.79 18.97
N ASP A 315 -25.45 28.98 19.12
CA ASP A 315 -26.14 30.20 19.57
C ASP A 315 -27.29 30.60 18.62
N ILE A 316 -27.16 30.31 17.32
CA ILE A 316 -28.21 30.57 16.33
C ILE A 316 -29.31 29.52 16.40
N HIS A 317 -28.95 28.23 16.38
CA HIS A 317 -29.93 27.16 16.19
C HIS A 317 -30.54 26.61 17.49
N ALA A 318 -30.00 27.01 18.64
CA ALA A 318 -30.62 26.73 19.93
C ALA A 318 -31.89 27.57 20.19
N LYS A 319 -32.13 28.63 19.41
CA LYS A 319 -33.28 29.53 19.62
C LYS A 319 -34.60 28.91 19.14
N PRO A 320 -35.73 29.18 19.82
CA PRO A 320 -37.05 28.66 19.43
C PRO A 320 -37.51 29.05 18.01
N ASP A 321 -37.14 30.23 17.54
CA ASP A 321 -37.55 30.79 16.24
C ASP A 321 -36.66 30.37 15.06
N SER A 322 -35.57 29.62 15.30
CA SER A 322 -34.67 29.16 14.23
C SER A 322 -35.33 28.12 13.31
N SER A 323 -35.73 28.50 12.10
CA SER A 323 -36.31 27.60 11.09
C SER A 323 -35.34 27.19 9.97
N HIS A 324 -34.05 27.49 10.12
CA HIS A 324 -33.07 27.32 9.04
C HIS A 324 -32.88 25.85 8.61
N VAL A 325 -32.91 25.62 7.30
CA VAL A 325 -32.58 24.34 6.67
C VAL A 325 -31.37 24.56 5.74
N PRO A 326 -30.25 23.85 5.95
CA PRO A 326 -29.08 23.94 5.08
C PRO A 326 -29.43 23.59 3.63
N SER A 327 -28.80 24.27 2.66
CA SER A 327 -29.14 24.12 1.22
C SER A 327 -29.00 22.68 0.71
N MET A 328 -27.95 21.95 1.11
CA MET A 328 -27.78 20.56 0.70
C MET A 328 -28.87 19.63 1.24
N LEU A 329 -29.37 19.87 2.46
CA LEU A 329 -30.48 19.09 3.02
C LEU A 329 -31.78 19.40 2.26
N LEU A 330 -32.03 20.68 1.96
CA LEU A 330 -33.18 21.10 1.16
C LEU A 330 -33.18 20.43 -0.22
N ASP A 331 -32.01 20.39 -0.86
CA ASP A 331 -31.82 19.77 -2.16
C ASP A 331 -32.00 18.25 -2.13
N ALA A 332 -31.46 17.59 -1.11
CA ALA A 332 -31.62 16.15 -0.91
C ALA A 332 -33.11 15.78 -0.76
N ARG A 333 -33.85 16.54 0.06
CA ARG A 333 -35.31 16.35 0.23
C ARG A 333 -36.10 16.58 -1.06
N LYS A 334 -35.61 17.45 -1.95
CA LYS A 334 -36.23 17.75 -3.26
C LYS A 334 -35.71 16.85 -4.39
N GLY A 335 -34.81 15.90 -4.13
CA GLY A 335 -34.18 15.06 -5.15
C GLY A 335 -33.35 15.83 -6.18
N GLN A 336 -32.76 16.97 -5.77
CA GLN A 336 -31.95 17.83 -6.64
C GLN A 336 -30.45 17.51 -6.53
N PRO A 337 -29.64 17.83 -7.57
CA PRO A 337 -28.18 17.70 -7.49
C PRO A 337 -27.58 18.47 -6.30
N LEU A 338 -26.64 17.81 -5.61
CA LEU A 338 -25.95 18.31 -4.43
C LEU A 338 -24.53 18.78 -4.80
N GLU A 339 -24.04 19.83 -4.16
CA GLU A 339 -22.69 20.39 -4.36
C GLU A 339 -21.58 19.56 -3.66
N VAL A 340 -21.66 18.22 -3.73
CA VAL A 340 -20.75 17.31 -3.01
C VAL A 340 -19.31 17.50 -3.45
N GLU A 341 -19.05 17.59 -4.76
CA GLU A 341 -17.69 17.77 -5.28
C GLU A 341 -17.07 19.10 -4.88
N ALA A 342 -17.85 20.19 -4.89
CA ALA A 342 -17.33 21.53 -4.57
C ALA A 342 -17.18 21.75 -3.06
N ILE A 343 -17.99 21.09 -2.22
CA ILE A 343 -17.95 21.26 -0.76
C ILE A 343 -17.00 20.25 -0.10
N LEU A 344 -17.12 18.96 -0.42
CA LEU A 344 -16.39 17.87 0.23
C LEU A 344 -15.30 17.28 -0.67
N GLY A 345 -15.63 16.99 -1.93
CA GLY A 345 -14.71 16.36 -2.87
C GLY A 345 -13.42 17.17 -3.06
N GLU A 346 -13.54 18.49 -3.16
CA GLU A 346 -12.41 19.40 -3.29
C GLU A 346 -11.56 19.46 -2.02
N VAL A 347 -12.16 19.49 -0.83
CA VAL A 347 -11.41 19.44 0.45
C VAL A 347 -10.55 18.18 0.51
N VAL A 348 -11.14 17.03 0.16
CA VAL A 348 -10.42 15.74 0.12
C VAL A 348 -9.30 15.77 -0.92
N ARG A 349 -9.52 16.41 -2.08
CA ARG A 349 -8.51 16.56 -3.14
C ARG A 349 -7.35 17.44 -2.69
N MET A 350 -7.64 18.58 -2.05
CA MET A 350 -6.66 19.48 -1.45
C MET A 350 -5.84 18.74 -0.37
N ALA A 351 -6.49 17.97 0.51
CA ALA A 351 -5.79 17.20 1.55
C ALA A 351 -4.86 16.13 0.98
N LYS A 352 -5.29 15.45 -0.10
CA LYS A 352 -4.45 14.49 -0.84
C LYS A 352 -3.28 15.17 -1.54
N GLU A 353 -3.50 16.34 -2.13
CA GLU A 353 -2.44 17.11 -2.80
C GLU A 353 -1.35 17.55 -1.81
N HIS A 354 -1.74 17.95 -0.60
CA HIS A 354 -0.82 18.51 0.39
C HIS A 354 -0.27 17.47 1.38
N ASN A 355 -0.64 16.18 1.23
CA ASN A 355 -0.15 15.03 1.98
C ASN A 355 0.21 15.34 3.43
N VAL A 356 -0.82 15.65 4.22
CA VAL A 356 -0.68 15.93 5.65
C VAL A 356 0.05 14.75 6.29
N ILE A 357 1.27 15.01 6.79
CA ILE A 357 2.05 14.08 7.60
C ILE A 357 1.19 13.54 8.75
N PHE A 358 1.52 12.32 9.21
CA PHE A 358 0.79 11.72 10.32
C PHE A 358 0.90 12.60 11.58
N GLN A 359 -0.24 13.05 12.09
CA GLN A 359 -0.38 13.58 13.45
C GLN A 359 -1.13 12.55 14.31
N PRO A 360 -0.67 12.26 15.53
CA PRO A 360 -1.38 11.35 16.40
C PRO A 360 -2.73 11.97 16.83
N PRO A 361 -3.75 11.16 17.12
CA PRO A 361 -5.05 11.65 17.61
C PRO A 361 -4.93 12.51 18.88
N SER A 362 -3.88 12.29 19.69
CA SER A 362 -3.60 13.07 20.90
C SER A 362 -3.16 14.51 20.63
N GLY A 363 -2.80 14.86 19.39
CA GLY A 363 -2.22 16.17 19.05
C GLY A 363 -0.87 16.44 19.72
N ALA A 364 -0.28 15.44 20.40
CA ALA A 364 0.92 15.62 21.19
C ALA A 364 2.13 15.99 20.31
N PRO A 365 2.95 16.99 20.71
CA PRO A 365 4.14 17.37 19.97
C PRO A 365 5.09 16.17 19.84
N ALA A 366 5.82 16.11 18.73
CA ALA A 366 6.83 15.08 18.51
C ALA A 366 8.12 15.42 19.28
N VAL A 367 8.13 15.15 20.58
CA VAL A 367 9.30 15.25 21.43
C VAL A 367 9.97 13.88 21.51
N ILE A 368 11.29 13.82 21.25
CA ILE A 368 12.06 12.58 21.39
C ILE A 368 11.83 11.99 22.78
N ASP A 369 11.59 10.68 22.86
CA ASP A 369 11.31 10.00 24.12
C ASP A 369 12.39 10.33 25.16
N ALA A 370 11.99 10.82 26.34
CA ALA A 370 12.91 11.23 27.41
C ALA A 370 13.89 10.12 27.85
N ARG A 371 13.54 8.84 27.63
CA ARG A 371 14.39 7.68 27.91
C ARG A 371 15.68 7.61 27.07
N LEU A 372 15.78 8.43 26.02
CA LEU A 372 16.92 8.50 25.09
C LEU A 372 17.81 9.71 25.34
N ASP A 373 17.39 10.64 26.19
CA ASP A 373 18.13 11.85 26.49
C ASP A 373 19.34 11.53 27.38
N GLY A 374 20.56 11.72 26.85
CA GLY A 374 21.84 11.46 27.54
C GLY A 374 22.21 9.98 27.79
N SER A 375 21.23 9.07 27.87
CA SER A 375 21.45 7.67 28.28
C SER A 375 22.22 6.83 27.25
N ASP A 376 22.07 7.13 25.97
CA ASP A 376 22.75 6.42 24.88
C ASP A 376 24.28 6.62 24.93
N ASP A 377 24.75 7.79 25.37
CA ASP A 377 26.18 8.06 25.51
C ASP A 377 26.77 7.37 26.75
N GLU A 378 25.95 7.16 27.79
CA GLU A 378 26.30 6.29 28.92
C GLU A 378 26.37 4.83 28.50
N LEU A 379 25.43 4.38 27.67
CA LEU A 379 25.39 3.03 27.11
C LEU A 379 26.66 2.73 26.28
N VAL A 380 27.05 3.65 25.40
CA VAL A 380 28.30 3.51 24.60
C VAL A 380 29.53 3.50 25.50
N ARG A 381 29.58 4.35 26.54
CA ARG A 381 30.67 4.34 27.53
C ARG A 381 30.74 3.05 28.34
N ALA A 382 29.60 2.44 28.67
CA ALA A 382 29.54 1.15 29.33
C ALA A 382 30.04 0.03 28.41
N MET A 383 29.65 0.04 27.14
CA MET A 383 30.06 -0.95 26.14
C MET A 383 31.54 -0.90 25.78
N SER A 384 32.13 0.30 25.71
CA SER A 384 33.55 0.45 25.36
C SER A 384 34.50 -0.16 26.39
N ARG A 385 34.02 -0.39 27.62
CA ARG A 385 34.75 -1.08 28.70
C ARG A 385 34.62 -2.60 28.62
N MET A 386 33.74 -3.13 27.76
CA MET A 386 33.57 -4.58 27.57
C MET A 386 34.61 -5.12 26.59
N GLN A 387 35.04 -6.38 26.77
CA GLN A 387 35.89 -7.02 25.76
C GLN A 387 35.16 -7.12 24.42
N VAL A 388 35.79 -6.58 23.37
CA VAL A 388 35.24 -6.60 22.01
C VAL A 388 35.56 -7.96 21.39
N SER A 389 34.57 -8.84 21.32
CA SER A 389 34.61 -10.00 20.41
C SER A 389 34.32 -9.53 18.98
N ALA A 390 34.96 -10.19 18.01
CA ALA A 390 34.58 -10.03 16.60
C ALA A 390 33.20 -10.63 16.32
N GLU A 391 32.78 -11.62 17.10
CA GLU A 391 31.47 -12.28 16.99
C GLU A 391 30.41 -11.52 17.79
N MET A 392 29.26 -11.31 17.17
CA MET A 392 28.14 -10.53 17.74
C MET A 392 28.63 -9.22 18.39
N PRO A 393 29.36 -8.35 17.64
CA PRO A 393 30.08 -7.23 18.20
C PRO A 393 29.12 -6.26 18.92
N SER A 394 29.62 -5.67 20.02
CA SER A 394 28.98 -4.52 20.65
C SER A 394 28.87 -3.38 19.64
N ARG A 395 27.82 -2.57 19.79
CA ARG A 395 27.72 -1.31 19.07
C ARG A 395 28.97 -0.45 19.37
N PRO A 396 29.70 0.03 18.35
CA PRO A 396 30.90 0.85 18.54
C PRO A 396 30.56 2.29 18.95
N GLY A 397 29.34 2.72 18.70
CA GLY A 397 28.81 4.05 18.93
C GLY A 397 27.55 4.26 18.09
N PHE A 398 27.00 5.47 18.12
CA PHE A 398 25.92 5.88 17.23
C PHE A 398 26.49 6.81 16.15
N GLY A 399 25.87 6.78 14.96
CA GLY A 399 26.27 7.66 13.88
C GLY A 399 25.90 9.11 14.17
N THR A 400 26.68 10.03 13.61
CA THR A 400 26.54 11.48 13.76
C THR A 400 26.37 12.18 12.41
N ALA A 401 26.70 11.51 11.31
CA ALA A 401 26.63 12.10 9.98
C ALA A 401 25.18 12.25 9.48
N GLY A 402 24.92 13.30 8.71
CA GLY A 402 23.63 13.59 8.09
C GLY A 402 22.82 14.67 8.82
N LYS A 403 21.71 15.08 8.22
CA LYS A 403 20.77 16.04 8.83
C LYS A 403 19.95 15.35 9.90
N ALA A 404 19.98 15.83 11.15
CA ALA A 404 19.13 15.32 12.22
C ALA A 404 17.64 15.57 11.92
N ILE A 405 16.81 14.57 12.18
CA ILE A 405 15.36 14.60 12.01
C ILE A 405 14.66 13.87 13.16
N THR A 406 13.37 14.14 13.35
CA THR A 406 12.53 13.44 14.32
C THR A 406 11.52 12.56 13.59
N LEU A 407 11.35 11.34 14.08
CA LEU A 407 10.48 10.33 13.47
C LEU A 407 9.59 9.71 14.53
N ARG A 408 8.37 9.31 14.15
CA ARG A 408 7.59 8.34 14.91
C ARG A 408 7.90 6.94 14.39
N ALA A 409 8.04 5.98 15.30
CA ALA A 409 8.14 4.56 14.97
C ALA A 409 6.86 3.85 15.42
N ASN A 410 6.40 2.83 14.69
CA ASN A 410 5.24 2.01 15.07
C ASN A 410 5.53 1.06 16.26
N PHE A 411 6.14 1.60 17.31
CA PHE A 411 6.52 0.95 18.55
C PHE A 411 5.78 1.67 19.68
N PHE A 412 5.21 0.89 20.59
CA PHE A 412 4.44 1.41 21.73
C PHE A 412 5.07 0.92 23.03
N PRO A 413 5.24 1.78 24.04
CA PRO A 413 5.90 1.41 25.28
C PRO A 413 5.07 0.38 26.05
N VAL A 414 5.74 -0.68 26.53
CA VAL A 414 5.16 -1.74 27.36
C VAL A 414 5.59 -1.49 28.80
N LYS A 415 4.63 -1.29 29.70
CA LYS A 415 4.89 -1.25 31.14
C LYS A 415 4.39 -2.53 31.78
N PHE A 416 5.22 -3.15 32.60
CA PHE A 416 4.87 -4.31 33.40
C PHE A 416 5.13 -4.02 34.88
N SER A 417 4.17 -4.34 35.75
CA SER A 417 4.27 -4.08 37.20
C SER A 417 4.55 -5.32 38.05
N LYS A 418 4.42 -6.52 37.47
CA LYS A 418 4.75 -7.78 38.16
C LYS A 418 6.22 -8.14 37.99
N GLY A 419 6.83 -8.65 39.07
CA GLY A 419 8.20 -9.17 39.05
C GLY A 419 8.31 -10.60 38.50
N THR A 420 7.27 -11.43 38.64
CA THR A 420 7.33 -12.85 38.27
C THR A 420 6.01 -13.35 37.69
N VAL A 421 6.10 -14.19 36.66
CA VAL A 421 4.98 -14.96 36.07
C VAL A 421 5.33 -16.46 36.04
N PHE A 422 4.35 -17.33 35.79
CA PHE A 422 4.52 -18.77 35.98
C PHE A 422 4.25 -19.51 34.67
N GLU A 423 5.22 -20.33 34.22
CA GLU A 423 5.10 -21.14 33.00
C GLU A 423 4.63 -22.55 33.33
N TYR A 424 3.70 -23.04 32.52
CA TYR A 424 3.10 -24.37 32.60
C TYR A 424 3.14 -25.05 31.23
N ASP A 425 3.34 -26.37 31.25
CA ASP A 425 3.15 -27.24 30.09
C ASP A 425 1.75 -27.85 30.10
N ILE A 426 1.17 -28.01 28.92
CA ILE A 426 -0.14 -28.62 28.72
C ILE A 426 0.01 -29.87 27.86
N SER A 427 -0.37 -31.00 28.45
CA SER A 427 -0.55 -32.26 27.75
C SER A 427 -2.03 -32.56 27.52
N ILE A 428 -2.35 -33.16 26.37
CA ILE A 428 -3.72 -33.52 25.98
C ILE A 428 -3.78 -35.02 25.71
N ALA A 429 -4.62 -35.73 26.47
CA ALA A 429 -4.86 -37.17 26.31
C ALA A 429 -6.33 -37.45 25.89
N PRO A 430 -6.60 -38.41 24.99
CA PRO A 430 -5.64 -39.19 24.23
C PRO A 430 -4.93 -38.35 23.16
N THR A 431 -3.68 -38.70 22.82
CA THR A 431 -2.86 -38.00 21.81
C THR A 431 -3.42 -38.14 20.38
N ALA A 432 -4.31 -39.11 20.16
CA ALA A 432 -4.93 -39.36 18.87
C ALA A 432 -5.75 -38.15 18.38
N GLY A 433 -5.37 -37.61 17.22
CA GLY A 433 -6.04 -36.47 16.59
C GLY A 433 -5.58 -35.09 17.06
N THR A 434 -4.80 -34.99 18.14
CA THR A 434 -4.30 -33.71 18.68
C THR A 434 -3.14 -33.12 17.87
N ALA A 435 -2.56 -33.87 16.92
CA ALA A 435 -1.61 -33.33 15.94
C ALA A 435 -2.24 -32.24 15.05
N ILE A 436 -3.57 -32.21 14.92
CA ILE A 436 -4.30 -31.22 14.14
C ILE A 436 -4.49 -29.95 14.98
N ARG A 437 -3.76 -28.87 14.67
CA ARG A 437 -3.82 -27.57 15.40
C ARG A 437 -5.24 -27.05 15.66
N ARG A 438 -6.15 -27.24 14.69
CA ARG A 438 -7.56 -26.85 14.83
C ARG A 438 -8.28 -27.63 15.93
N VAL A 439 -8.02 -28.93 16.04
CA VAL A 439 -8.61 -29.79 17.08
C VAL A 439 -8.11 -29.35 18.44
N LYS A 440 -6.81 -29.09 18.59
CA LYS A 440 -6.27 -28.49 19.83
C LYS A 440 -6.94 -27.18 20.16
N ARG A 441 -7.04 -26.24 19.21
CA ARG A 441 -7.72 -24.96 19.44
C ARG A 441 -9.14 -25.18 19.93
N ARG A 442 -9.92 -26.07 19.29
CA ARG A 442 -11.29 -26.38 19.72
C ARG A 442 -11.35 -27.01 21.12
N ILE A 443 -10.38 -27.84 21.49
CA ILE A 443 -10.26 -28.41 22.83
C ILE A 443 -10.04 -27.29 23.86
N PHE A 444 -9.16 -26.32 23.57
CA PHE A 444 -8.96 -25.14 24.44
C PHE A 444 -10.22 -24.28 24.52
N GLU A 445 -10.90 -24.00 23.40
CA GLU A 445 -12.17 -23.26 23.37
C GLU A 445 -13.23 -23.89 24.29
N LEU A 446 -13.31 -25.23 24.29
CA LEU A 446 -14.23 -25.97 25.15
C LEU A 446 -13.76 -26.02 26.61
N ALA A 447 -12.44 -26.12 26.84
CA ALA A 447 -11.86 -26.06 28.17
C ALA A 447 -12.13 -24.71 28.85
N GLU A 448 -11.96 -23.59 28.14
CA GLU A 448 -12.25 -22.24 28.63
C GLU A 448 -13.72 -22.06 29.07
N GLN A 449 -14.64 -22.83 28.47
CA GLN A 449 -16.08 -22.81 28.77
C GLN A 449 -16.47 -23.77 29.90
N SER A 450 -15.53 -24.61 30.38
CA SER A 450 -15.81 -25.61 31.41
C SER A 450 -15.94 -24.97 32.81
N PRO A 451 -16.79 -25.52 33.69
CA PRO A 451 -16.85 -25.13 35.10
C PRO A 451 -15.50 -25.27 35.81
N GLU A 452 -14.71 -26.29 35.46
CA GLU A 452 -13.39 -26.55 36.03
C GLU A 452 -12.40 -25.41 35.73
N TRP A 453 -12.45 -24.83 34.53
CA TRP A 453 -11.59 -23.69 34.18
C TRP A 453 -11.88 -22.47 35.06
N GLN A 454 -13.15 -22.26 35.38
CA GLN A 454 -13.59 -21.20 36.29
C GLN A 454 -13.18 -21.52 37.74
N SER A 455 -13.45 -22.74 38.22
CA SER A 455 -13.19 -23.13 39.62
C SER A 455 -11.69 -23.15 39.96
N TYR A 456 -10.83 -23.51 39.00
CA TYR A 456 -9.38 -23.42 39.14
C TYR A 456 -8.84 -21.98 39.04
N GLY A 457 -9.72 -21.00 38.80
CA GLY A 457 -9.36 -19.58 38.75
C GLY A 457 -8.49 -19.23 37.55
N LEU A 458 -8.66 -19.93 36.42
CA LEU A 458 -7.90 -19.72 35.18
C LEU A 458 -8.46 -18.54 34.37
N ALA A 459 -9.78 -18.32 34.43
CA ALA A 459 -10.46 -17.26 33.68
C ALA A 459 -9.83 -15.88 33.93
N GLY A 460 -9.37 -15.22 32.86
CA GLY A 460 -8.69 -13.92 32.91
C GLY A 460 -7.32 -13.91 33.60
N ALA A 461 -6.85 -15.03 34.15
CA ALA A 461 -5.59 -15.13 34.88
C ALA A 461 -4.48 -15.83 34.10
N VAL A 462 -4.79 -16.44 32.95
CA VAL A 462 -3.86 -17.22 32.13
C VAL A 462 -3.86 -16.75 30.67
N ALA A 463 -2.76 -17.01 29.97
CA ALA A 463 -2.63 -16.84 28.52
C ALA A 463 -1.98 -18.10 27.93
N HIS A 464 -2.44 -18.59 26.77
CA HIS A 464 -1.91 -19.81 26.16
C HIS A 464 -1.81 -19.75 24.65
N ASP A 465 -0.94 -20.59 24.09
CA ASP A 465 -0.73 -20.72 22.65
C ASP A 465 -1.75 -21.64 21.95
N HIS A 466 -2.74 -22.15 22.69
CA HIS A 466 -3.71 -23.18 22.26
C HIS A 466 -3.05 -24.48 21.78
N SER A 467 -1.84 -24.77 22.24
CA SER A 467 -1.09 -25.95 21.85
C SER A 467 -0.50 -26.71 23.03
N ALA A 468 0.47 -26.13 23.72
CA ALA A 468 1.25 -26.81 24.75
C ALA A 468 1.74 -25.87 25.85
N LYS A 469 1.72 -24.54 25.65
CA LYS A 469 2.21 -23.60 26.65
C LYS A 469 1.08 -22.78 27.25
N LEU A 470 1.11 -22.64 28.57
CA LEU A 470 0.26 -21.74 29.33
C LEU A 470 1.12 -20.91 30.30
N ILE A 471 0.84 -19.62 30.32
CA ILE A 471 1.44 -18.66 31.24
C ILE A 471 0.35 -18.25 32.21
N ALA A 472 0.64 -18.23 33.51
CA ALA A 472 -0.27 -17.75 34.53
C ALA A 472 0.29 -16.52 35.23
N SER A 473 -0.60 -15.59 35.56
CA SER A 473 -0.30 -14.35 36.28
C SER A 473 -0.13 -14.54 37.79
N LYS A 474 -0.54 -15.69 38.31
CA LYS A 474 -0.40 -16.17 39.69
C LYS A 474 -0.08 -17.66 39.67
N LYS A 475 0.59 -18.15 40.71
CA LYS A 475 0.87 -19.59 40.83
C LYS A 475 -0.47 -20.33 41.00
N LEU A 476 -0.72 -21.26 40.10
CA LEU A 476 -1.92 -22.09 40.09
C LEU A 476 -1.75 -23.29 41.04
N PRO A 477 -2.82 -23.73 41.73
CA PRO A 477 -2.78 -24.96 42.53
C PRO A 477 -2.47 -26.16 41.63
N GLN A 478 -1.91 -27.23 42.19
CA GLN A 478 -1.57 -28.46 41.46
C GLN A 478 -2.07 -29.67 42.26
N PRO A 479 -2.49 -30.76 41.59
CA PRO A 479 -2.53 -30.97 40.13
C PRO A 479 -3.74 -30.28 39.46
N LEU A 480 -3.65 -29.99 38.16
CA LEU A 480 -4.75 -29.44 37.36
C LEU A 480 -5.05 -30.34 36.18
N SER A 481 -6.27 -30.85 36.14
CA SER A 481 -6.78 -31.61 35.00
C SER A 481 -8.22 -31.18 34.67
N ILE A 482 -8.49 -30.96 33.39
CA ILE A 482 -9.79 -30.55 32.87
C ILE A 482 -10.26 -31.59 31.87
N ARG A 483 -11.44 -32.17 32.12
CA ARG A 483 -12.09 -33.08 31.17
C ARG A 483 -12.93 -32.27 30.20
N VAL A 484 -12.73 -32.54 28.91
CA VAL A 484 -13.30 -31.75 27.81
C VAL A 484 -14.08 -32.69 26.89
N PRO A 485 -15.42 -32.71 27.00
CA PRO A 485 -16.24 -33.39 26.00
C PRO A 485 -16.12 -32.64 24.67
N PHE A 486 -15.60 -33.30 23.64
CA PHE A 486 -15.30 -32.68 22.35
C PHE A 486 -16.50 -32.72 21.41
N TYR A 487 -16.88 -31.54 20.91
CA TYR A 487 -17.88 -31.35 19.86
C TYR A 487 -17.52 -30.14 18.98
N GLU A 488 -17.94 -30.14 17.72
CA GLU A 488 -17.75 -28.99 16.83
C GLU A 488 -18.69 -27.83 17.20
N LYS A 489 -18.42 -26.61 16.73
CA LYS A 489 -19.13 -25.37 17.15
C LYS A 489 -20.66 -25.36 16.92
N ASP A 490 -21.17 -26.26 16.08
CA ASP A 490 -22.59 -26.35 15.71
C ASP A 490 -23.19 -27.71 16.10
N GLU A 491 -22.47 -28.50 16.88
CA GLU A 491 -22.91 -29.82 17.37
C GLU A 491 -23.19 -29.72 18.87
N ALA A 492 -24.15 -30.51 19.36
CA ALA A 492 -24.36 -30.68 20.79
C ALA A 492 -23.42 -31.77 21.34
N PRO A 493 -23.02 -31.70 22.62
CA PRO A 493 -22.31 -32.80 23.27
C PRO A 493 -23.16 -34.08 23.19
N THR A 494 -22.53 -35.18 22.77
CA THR A 494 -23.16 -36.50 22.66
C THR A 494 -22.70 -37.39 23.80
N ALA A 495 -23.59 -38.25 24.33
CA ALA A 495 -23.29 -39.11 25.49
C ALA A 495 -22.12 -40.09 25.25
N ASN A 496 -21.86 -40.46 23.99
CA ASN A 496 -20.72 -41.28 23.56
C ASN A 496 -19.70 -40.49 22.72
N GLY A 497 -19.61 -39.17 22.93
CA GLY A 497 -18.70 -38.27 22.23
C GLY A 497 -17.23 -38.53 22.57
N LYS A 498 -16.32 -37.99 21.77
CA LYS A 498 -14.88 -38.04 22.10
C LYS A 498 -14.62 -37.15 23.32
N GLU A 499 -13.84 -37.63 24.27
CA GLU A 499 -13.40 -36.84 25.42
C GLU A 499 -11.89 -36.65 25.38
N TYR A 500 -11.42 -35.47 25.79
CA TYR A 500 -10.01 -35.18 26.00
C TYR A 500 -9.79 -34.70 27.43
N THR A 501 -8.65 -35.05 28.02
CA THR A 501 -8.18 -34.51 29.29
C THR A 501 -7.01 -33.58 29.03
N LEU A 502 -7.11 -32.32 29.46
CA LEU A 502 -5.98 -31.39 29.53
C LEU A 502 -5.35 -31.50 30.90
N THR A 503 -4.06 -31.78 30.96
CA THR A 503 -3.29 -31.76 32.21
C THR A 503 -2.30 -30.60 32.16
N ILE A 504 -2.40 -29.70 33.15
CA ILE A 504 -1.60 -28.46 33.23
C ILE A 504 -0.55 -28.64 34.33
N THR A 505 0.72 -28.70 33.94
CA THR A 505 1.85 -29.02 34.82
C THR A 505 2.77 -27.82 34.99
N PHE A 506 3.12 -27.48 36.22
CA PHE A 506 4.06 -26.39 36.50
C PHE A 506 5.47 -26.70 35.98
N ILE A 507 6.11 -25.72 35.32
CA ILE A 507 7.48 -25.84 34.80
C ILE A 507 8.44 -24.96 35.57
N GLN A 508 8.24 -23.63 35.54
CA GLN A 508 9.18 -22.69 36.13
C GLN A 508 8.57 -21.33 36.45
N ASN A 509 9.27 -20.57 37.31
CA ASN A 509 9.05 -19.14 37.50
C ASN A 509 9.82 -18.37 36.42
N ILE A 510 9.18 -17.37 35.82
CA ILE A 510 9.83 -16.44 34.89
C ILE A 510 9.96 -15.09 35.59
N ASP A 511 11.20 -14.76 35.94
CA ASP A 511 11.54 -13.46 36.52
C ASP A 511 11.66 -12.39 35.44
N LEU A 512 10.85 -11.35 35.56
CA LEU A 512 10.84 -10.21 34.65
C LEU A 512 11.88 -9.15 35.06
N SER A 513 12.51 -9.26 36.23
CA SER A 513 13.51 -8.29 36.68
C SER A 513 14.77 -8.28 35.81
N ALA A 514 15.22 -9.45 35.34
CA ALA A 514 16.39 -9.60 34.49
C ALA A 514 16.28 -8.86 33.15
N VAL A 515 15.06 -8.76 32.59
CA VAL A 515 14.86 -7.98 31.36
C VAL A 515 15.09 -6.50 31.62
N THR A 516 14.77 -5.98 32.81
CA THR A 516 15.00 -4.59 33.17
C THR A 516 16.49 -4.24 33.14
N GLU A 517 17.33 -5.09 33.74
CA GLU A 517 18.80 -4.92 33.72
C GLU A 517 19.36 -5.06 32.31
N TYR A 518 18.85 -6.00 31.52
CA TYR A 518 19.19 -6.09 30.10
C TYR A 518 18.88 -4.79 29.36
N LEU A 519 17.67 -4.23 29.51
CA LEU A 519 17.23 -3.03 28.81
C LEU A 519 18.02 -1.77 29.23
N ARG A 520 18.44 -1.71 30.50
CA ARG A 520 19.32 -0.63 31.03
C ARG A 520 20.71 -0.62 30.42
N GLY A 521 21.10 -1.67 29.69
CA GLY A 521 22.44 -1.76 29.12
C GLY A 521 23.50 -2.21 30.11
N ASN A 522 23.11 -2.90 31.20
CA ASN A 522 24.05 -3.46 32.17
C ASN A 522 24.98 -4.50 31.51
N PRO A 523 26.31 -4.26 31.46
CA PRO A 523 27.26 -5.17 30.83
C PRO A 523 27.16 -6.64 31.26
N GLN A 524 26.76 -6.92 32.51
CA GLN A 524 26.62 -8.29 33.02
C GLN A 524 25.46 -9.06 32.39
N TYR A 525 24.46 -8.36 31.86
CA TYR A 525 23.25 -8.96 31.28
C TYR A 525 23.32 -9.04 29.75
N ARG A 526 24.41 -8.62 29.11
CA ARG A 526 24.57 -8.65 27.64
C ARG A 526 24.20 -10.01 27.04
N ASP A 527 24.76 -11.08 27.62
CA ASP A 527 24.63 -12.45 27.11
C ASP A 527 23.50 -13.22 27.83
N TYR A 528 22.66 -12.53 28.61
CA TYR A 528 21.49 -13.12 29.24
C TYR A 528 20.42 -13.46 28.19
N ASP A 529 19.94 -14.70 28.19
CA ASP A 529 18.89 -15.13 27.26
C ASP A 529 17.50 -14.60 27.68
N ILE A 530 17.12 -13.46 27.09
CA ILE A 530 15.81 -12.85 27.27
C ILE A 530 14.71 -13.47 26.41
N LEU A 531 15.02 -14.40 25.49
CA LEU A 531 14.03 -14.97 24.55
C LEU A 531 12.86 -15.67 25.25
N PRO A 532 13.04 -16.43 26.34
CA PRO A 532 11.91 -17.00 27.09
C PRO A 532 10.96 -15.94 27.65
N ILE A 533 11.50 -14.82 28.14
CA ILE A 533 10.71 -13.68 28.65
C ILE A 533 9.92 -13.03 27.51
N LEU A 534 10.57 -12.76 26.37
CA LEU A 534 9.91 -12.19 25.21
C LEU A 534 8.83 -13.12 24.64
N SER A 535 9.08 -14.43 24.61
CA SER A 535 8.10 -15.43 24.17
C SER A 535 6.86 -15.42 25.07
N THR A 536 7.06 -15.38 26.39
CA THR A 536 6.01 -15.29 27.40
C THR A 536 5.15 -14.04 27.22
N LEU A 537 5.77 -12.87 27.07
CA LEU A 537 5.03 -11.62 26.88
C LEU A 537 4.28 -11.60 25.54
N ASN A 538 4.83 -12.20 24.48
CA ASN A 538 4.10 -12.35 23.22
C ASN A 538 2.86 -13.24 23.35
N ILE A 539 2.90 -14.32 24.14
CA ILE A 539 1.72 -15.14 24.44
C ILE A 539 0.66 -14.32 25.19
N VAL A 540 1.08 -13.53 26.18
CA VAL A 540 0.21 -12.63 26.94
C VAL A 540 -0.46 -11.58 26.05
N LEU A 541 0.30 -10.90 25.18
CA LEU A 541 -0.26 -9.93 24.22
C LEU A 541 -1.19 -10.56 23.18
N ALA A 542 -1.01 -11.84 22.86
CA ALA A 542 -1.84 -12.57 21.92
C ALA A 542 -3.16 -13.08 22.54
N ALA A 543 -3.31 -13.07 23.86
CA ALA A 543 -4.46 -13.67 24.54
C ALA A 543 -5.79 -13.05 24.08
N PHE A 544 -5.89 -11.71 24.12
CA PHE A 544 -7.11 -11.00 23.74
C PHE A 544 -7.51 -11.20 22.27
N PRO A 545 -6.65 -10.96 21.26
CA PRO A 545 -7.03 -11.13 19.86
C PRO A 545 -7.20 -12.60 19.43
N ASN A 546 -6.72 -13.56 20.23
CA ASN A 546 -6.83 -14.99 19.94
C ASN A 546 -7.95 -15.71 20.70
N ARG A 547 -8.72 -14.98 21.52
CA ARG A 547 -9.82 -15.51 22.34
C ARG A 547 -10.87 -16.25 21.52
N SER A 548 -11.50 -17.24 22.16
CA SER A 548 -12.42 -18.20 21.53
C SER A 548 -13.70 -17.58 20.96
N ASP A 549 -14.18 -16.49 21.55
CA ASP A 549 -15.40 -15.75 21.18
C ASP A 549 -15.13 -14.50 20.31
N GLY A 550 -13.86 -14.20 20.00
CA GLY A 550 -13.47 -13.01 19.27
C GLY A 550 -13.66 -13.12 17.75
N PRO A 551 -13.81 -11.99 17.03
CA PRO A 551 -13.92 -11.96 15.57
C PRO A 551 -12.57 -12.19 14.85
N GLY A 552 -11.47 -12.26 15.60
CA GLY A 552 -10.11 -12.37 15.08
C GLY A 552 -9.75 -13.78 14.58
N VAL A 553 -9.11 -13.84 13.42
CA VAL A 553 -8.50 -15.07 12.89
C VAL A 553 -6.99 -14.91 12.88
N MET A 554 -6.29 -15.76 13.65
CA MET A 554 -4.83 -15.79 13.61
C MET A 554 -4.32 -16.53 12.36
N VAL A 555 -3.49 -15.88 11.55
CA VAL A 555 -2.87 -16.49 10.36
C VAL A 555 -1.35 -16.38 10.42
N GLY A 556 -0.68 -17.50 10.72
CA GLY A 556 0.76 -17.54 10.95
C GLY A 556 1.10 -17.28 12.41
N ARG A 557 2.17 -16.50 12.68
CA ARG A 557 2.58 -16.10 14.02
C ARG A 557 2.28 -14.62 14.22
N ASN A 558 1.67 -14.28 15.35
CA ASN A 558 1.43 -12.90 15.79
C ASN A 558 0.73 -12.00 14.76
N ARG A 559 -0.14 -12.56 13.91
CA ARG A 559 -0.92 -11.80 12.93
C ARG A 559 -2.37 -12.18 13.07
N PHE A 560 -3.21 -11.19 13.33
CA PHE A 560 -4.62 -11.36 13.66
C PHE A 560 -5.44 -10.55 12.67
N PHE A 561 -6.38 -11.20 12.00
CA PHE A 561 -7.18 -10.62 10.92
C PHE A 561 -8.63 -10.49 11.34
N PHE A 562 -9.23 -9.34 11.05
CA PHE A 562 -10.54 -8.96 11.55
C PHE A 562 -11.40 -8.44 10.40
N PRO A 563 -12.60 -9.00 10.17
CA PRO A 563 -13.52 -8.45 9.17
C PRO A 563 -14.11 -7.10 9.63
N THR A 564 -14.01 -6.78 10.92
CA THR A 564 -14.42 -5.50 11.54
C THR A 564 -13.41 -4.38 11.34
N ALA A 565 -12.11 -4.69 11.16
CA ALA A 565 -11.05 -3.69 11.03
C ALA A 565 -11.17 -2.86 9.73
N ALA A 566 -11.76 -3.45 8.68
CA ALA A 566 -12.15 -2.81 7.44
C ALA A 566 -13.06 -3.77 6.67
N GLN A 567 -13.96 -3.25 5.83
CA GLN A 567 -14.74 -4.11 4.94
C GLN A 567 -13.82 -5.01 4.08
N PRO A 568 -14.09 -6.32 4.02
CA PRO A 568 -13.35 -7.23 3.14
C PRO A 568 -13.36 -6.75 1.69
N PHE A 569 -12.20 -6.79 1.04
CA PHE A 569 -12.05 -6.32 -0.34
C PHE A 569 -12.06 -7.49 -1.32
N ASN A 570 -12.96 -7.48 -2.30
CA ASN A 570 -13.07 -8.58 -3.27
C ASN A 570 -11.84 -8.64 -4.19
N LEU A 571 -11.13 -9.76 -4.19
CA LEU A 571 -9.96 -9.99 -5.05
C LEU A 571 -10.32 -10.64 -6.39
N GLY A 572 -11.53 -11.19 -6.52
CA GLY A 572 -11.92 -12.09 -7.60
C GLY A 572 -11.59 -13.56 -7.32
N GLY A 573 -12.03 -14.45 -8.20
CA GLY A 573 -11.71 -15.88 -8.12
C GLY A 573 -12.19 -16.58 -6.84
N GLY A 574 -13.32 -16.17 -6.27
CA GLY A 574 -13.82 -16.66 -4.99
C GLY A 574 -13.02 -16.23 -3.74
N LEU A 575 -12.14 -15.22 -3.85
CA LEU A 575 -11.28 -14.74 -2.77
C LEU A 575 -11.55 -13.28 -2.40
N GLU A 576 -11.30 -12.93 -1.15
CA GLU A 576 -11.36 -11.57 -0.61
C GLU A 576 -10.15 -11.28 0.30
N ALA A 577 -9.76 -10.03 0.43
CA ALA A 577 -8.67 -9.57 1.27
C ALA A 577 -9.21 -9.05 2.61
N TRP A 578 -8.65 -9.53 3.71
CA TRP A 578 -8.95 -9.06 5.05
C TRP A 578 -7.79 -8.26 5.62
N LYS A 579 -8.13 -7.18 6.33
CA LYS A 579 -7.17 -6.39 7.09
C LYS A 579 -6.96 -7.01 8.48
N GLY A 580 -5.76 -6.85 8.99
CA GLY A 580 -5.36 -7.35 10.29
C GLY A 580 -4.16 -6.59 10.82
N PHE A 581 -3.67 -7.03 11.97
CA PHE A 581 -2.55 -6.41 12.66
C PHE A 581 -1.55 -7.46 13.13
N TYR A 582 -0.28 -7.10 12.99
CA TYR A 582 0.85 -7.79 13.60
C TYR A 582 1.21 -7.12 14.92
N SER A 583 1.59 -7.90 15.93
CA SER A 583 2.16 -7.39 17.18
C SER A 583 3.34 -8.24 17.66
N SER A 584 4.42 -7.61 18.11
CA SER A 584 5.53 -8.35 18.73
C SER A 584 6.25 -7.52 19.76
N VAL A 585 6.54 -8.12 20.91
CA VAL A 585 7.38 -7.54 21.94
C VAL A 585 8.82 -7.46 21.44
N ARG A 586 9.47 -6.31 21.65
CA ARG A 586 10.83 -6.00 21.23
C ARG A 586 11.59 -5.28 22.35
N PRO A 587 12.80 -5.72 22.71
CA PRO A 587 13.65 -4.98 23.62
C PRO A 587 14.18 -3.72 22.93
N SER A 588 14.22 -2.62 23.66
CA SER A 588 14.88 -1.37 23.26
C SER A 588 15.55 -0.75 24.49
N HIS A 589 16.57 0.07 24.30
CA HIS A 589 17.28 0.68 25.41
C HIS A 589 16.31 1.44 26.34
N ASN A 590 16.42 1.15 27.64
CA ASN A 590 15.59 1.63 28.74
C ASN A 590 14.08 1.33 28.68
N GLN A 591 13.58 0.60 27.68
CA GLN A 591 12.14 0.39 27.53
C GLN A 591 11.81 -0.86 26.72
N LEU A 592 10.95 -1.71 27.26
CA LEU A 592 10.31 -2.77 26.50
C LEU A 592 9.23 -2.15 25.60
N MET A 593 9.16 -2.59 24.34
CA MET A 593 8.25 -2.04 23.34
C MET A 593 7.40 -3.15 22.70
N VAL A 594 6.23 -2.81 22.19
CA VAL A 594 5.48 -3.65 21.25
C VAL A 594 5.49 -2.98 19.88
N ASN A 595 6.00 -3.69 18.88
CA ASN A 595 5.91 -3.25 17.49
C ASN A 595 4.57 -3.69 16.90
N VAL A 596 3.78 -2.74 16.41
CA VAL A 596 2.46 -3.00 15.82
C VAL A 596 2.43 -2.53 14.37
N ASN A 597 1.95 -3.38 13.45
CA ASN A 597 1.86 -2.99 12.03
C ASN A 597 0.61 -3.57 11.38
N ALA A 598 0.00 -2.82 10.45
CA ALA A 598 -1.07 -3.36 9.61
C ALA A 598 -0.55 -4.51 8.72
N CYS A 599 -1.39 -5.52 8.50
CA CYS A 599 -1.14 -6.59 7.56
C CYS A 599 -2.43 -7.00 6.84
N THR A 600 -2.29 -7.57 5.64
CA THR A 600 -3.42 -8.01 4.82
C THR A 600 -3.18 -9.43 4.32
N THR A 601 -4.21 -10.26 4.27
CA THR A 601 -4.14 -11.62 3.72
C THR A 601 -5.45 -12.00 3.03
N ALA A 602 -5.40 -13.00 2.14
CA ALA A 602 -6.56 -13.50 1.43
C ALA A 602 -7.35 -14.53 2.25
N PHE A 603 -8.67 -14.48 2.13
CA PHE A 603 -9.67 -15.38 2.69
C PHE A 603 -10.59 -15.89 1.57
N TYR A 604 -11.19 -17.06 1.77
CA TYR A 604 -12.24 -17.55 0.87
C TYR A 604 -13.53 -16.78 1.10
N LYS A 605 -14.18 -16.37 0.01
CA LYS A 605 -15.56 -15.92 0.07
C LYS A 605 -16.46 -17.11 0.39
N GLU A 606 -17.36 -16.96 1.35
CA GLU A 606 -18.38 -17.98 1.62
C GLU A 606 -19.35 -18.11 0.45
N GLY A 607 -19.85 -19.32 0.20
CA GLY A 607 -20.70 -19.58 -0.96
C GLY A 607 -20.59 -20.99 -1.52
N ASN A 608 -21.16 -21.20 -2.70
CA ASN A 608 -21.11 -22.50 -3.37
C ASN A 608 -19.70 -22.82 -3.89
N LEU A 609 -19.20 -24.02 -3.60
CA LEU A 609 -17.85 -24.44 -3.98
C LEU A 609 -17.69 -24.57 -5.51
N ALA A 610 -18.72 -25.01 -6.25
CA ALA A 610 -18.63 -25.11 -7.71
C ALA A 610 -18.47 -23.73 -8.36
N THR A 611 -19.23 -22.74 -7.90
CA THR A 611 -19.10 -21.34 -8.37
C THR A 611 -17.68 -20.82 -8.11
N ALA A 612 -17.19 -20.97 -6.88
CA ALA A 612 -15.85 -20.50 -6.50
C ALA A 612 -14.73 -21.22 -7.28
N MET A 613 -14.86 -22.53 -7.53
CA MET A 613 -13.91 -23.29 -8.35
C MET A 613 -13.88 -22.81 -9.80
N GLU A 614 -15.05 -22.50 -10.37
CA GLU A 614 -15.15 -22.00 -11.75
C GLU A 614 -14.55 -20.59 -11.88
N GLU A 615 -14.89 -19.68 -10.96
CA GLU A 615 -14.30 -18.34 -10.90
C GLU A 615 -12.77 -18.40 -10.75
N PHE A 616 -12.26 -19.31 -9.91
CA PHE A 616 -10.82 -19.52 -9.76
C PHE A 616 -10.18 -20.11 -11.03
N ARG A 617 -10.83 -21.08 -11.69
CA ARG A 617 -10.31 -21.72 -12.91
C ARG A 617 -10.21 -20.72 -14.07
N GLN A 618 -11.21 -19.85 -14.22
CA GLN A 618 -11.25 -18.82 -15.25
C GLN A 618 -10.18 -17.74 -15.00
N SER A 619 -10.06 -17.26 -13.76
CA SER A 619 -9.06 -16.25 -13.39
C SER A 619 -7.62 -16.77 -13.46
N SER A 620 -7.40 -18.06 -13.27
CA SER A 620 -6.08 -18.69 -13.26
C SER A 620 -5.68 -19.37 -14.58
N PHE A 621 -6.50 -19.25 -15.63
CA PHE A 621 -6.28 -19.87 -16.95
C PHE A 621 -5.99 -21.38 -16.87
N GLY A 622 -6.71 -22.10 -15.99
CA GLY A 622 -6.57 -23.55 -15.83
C GLY A 622 -5.63 -24.01 -14.71
N ALA A 623 -5.31 -23.17 -13.72
CA ALA A 623 -4.62 -23.69 -12.55
C ALA A 623 -5.44 -24.81 -11.90
N ARG A 624 -4.73 -25.80 -11.35
CA ARG A 624 -5.36 -27.02 -10.84
C ARG A 624 -6.37 -26.67 -9.72
N PRO A 625 -7.65 -27.10 -9.82
CA PRO A 625 -8.64 -26.87 -8.77
C PRO A 625 -8.20 -27.38 -7.40
N SER A 626 -7.32 -28.39 -7.36
CA SER A 626 -6.72 -28.92 -6.13
C SER A 626 -5.96 -27.87 -5.32
N ALA A 627 -5.35 -26.86 -5.95
CA ALA A 627 -4.67 -25.77 -5.24
C ALA A 627 -5.64 -24.83 -4.51
N PHE A 628 -6.89 -24.74 -5.01
CA PHE A 628 -7.95 -23.92 -4.43
C PHE A 628 -8.74 -24.67 -3.36
N VAL A 629 -9.15 -25.91 -3.62
CA VAL A 629 -10.08 -26.62 -2.71
C VAL A 629 -9.37 -27.29 -1.52
N ARG A 630 -8.05 -27.49 -1.58
CA ARG A 630 -7.33 -28.25 -0.56
C ARG A 630 -7.37 -27.57 0.80
N GLY A 631 -7.90 -28.29 1.79
CA GLY A 631 -8.02 -27.83 3.17
C GLY A 631 -9.21 -26.91 3.42
N VAL A 632 -10.04 -26.62 2.40
CA VAL A 632 -11.26 -25.84 2.55
C VAL A 632 -12.28 -26.67 3.34
N ARG A 633 -12.86 -26.08 4.38
CA ARG A 633 -14.01 -26.65 5.08
C ARG A 633 -15.28 -26.26 4.37
N ILE A 634 -16.13 -27.25 4.17
CA ILE A 634 -17.42 -27.11 3.53
C ILE A 634 -18.52 -27.71 4.39
N ARG A 635 -19.73 -27.18 4.25
CA ARG A 635 -20.98 -27.79 4.67
C ARG A 635 -21.62 -28.45 3.45
N VAL A 636 -21.96 -29.71 3.58
CA VAL A 636 -22.65 -30.47 2.54
C VAL A 636 -24.12 -30.09 2.58
N THR A 637 -24.70 -29.66 1.46
CA THR A 637 -26.04 -29.06 1.45
C THR A 637 -27.17 -30.10 1.55
N HIS A 638 -26.98 -31.30 1.00
CA HIS A 638 -28.02 -32.35 0.97
C HIS A 638 -28.17 -33.13 2.29
N LEU A 639 -27.18 -33.06 3.19
CA LEU A 639 -27.18 -33.78 4.49
C LEU A 639 -26.69 -32.91 5.66
N ALA A 640 -26.48 -31.61 5.44
CA ALA A 640 -26.09 -30.59 6.43
C ALA A 640 -24.80 -30.82 7.25
N TYR A 641 -24.03 -31.89 7.04
CA TYR A 641 -22.79 -32.14 7.79
C TYR A 641 -21.58 -31.36 7.25
N LYS A 642 -20.56 -31.17 8.08
CA LYS A 642 -19.32 -30.45 7.72
C LYS A 642 -18.16 -31.41 7.44
N LYS A 643 -17.35 -31.11 6.42
CA LYS A 643 -16.09 -31.82 6.13
C LYS A 643 -15.00 -30.87 5.67
N THR A 644 -13.78 -31.39 5.60
CA THR A 644 -12.63 -30.71 5.00
C THR A 644 -12.29 -31.39 3.69
N VAL A 645 -12.23 -30.63 2.60
CA VAL A 645 -11.80 -31.13 1.30
C VAL A 645 -10.31 -31.47 1.35
N LYS A 646 -9.97 -32.69 0.95
CA LYS A 646 -8.59 -33.21 0.93
C LYS A 646 -7.92 -32.95 -0.42
N ALA A 647 -8.65 -33.18 -1.50
CA ALA A 647 -8.16 -33.03 -2.86
C ALA A 647 -9.33 -32.80 -3.82
N ALA A 648 -9.01 -32.31 -5.01
CA ALA A 648 -9.89 -32.45 -6.18
C ALA A 648 -9.57 -33.79 -6.86
N SER A 649 -10.60 -34.49 -7.30
CA SER A 649 -10.51 -35.73 -8.10
C SER A 649 -10.04 -35.41 -9.53
N SER A 650 -9.47 -36.41 -10.21
CA SER A 650 -9.23 -36.37 -11.66
C SER A 650 -10.49 -36.69 -12.48
N MET A 651 -11.56 -37.17 -11.83
CA MET A 651 -12.81 -37.60 -12.45
C MET A 651 -13.96 -36.66 -12.10
N ASN A 652 -14.88 -36.48 -13.05
CA ASN A 652 -16.14 -35.75 -12.84
C ASN A 652 -17.31 -36.68 -12.46
N ALA A 653 -18.51 -36.12 -12.30
CA ALA A 653 -19.67 -36.86 -11.79
C ALA A 653 -20.23 -37.92 -12.77
N HIS A 654 -19.91 -37.82 -14.06
CA HIS A 654 -20.27 -38.81 -15.08
C HIS A 654 -19.27 -39.96 -15.16
N GLN A 655 -17.99 -39.66 -14.94
CA GLN A 655 -16.89 -40.61 -15.09
C GLN A 655 -16.76 -41.54 -13.88
N HIS A 656 -16.92 -41.01 -12.67
CA HIS A 656 -16.75 -41.81 -11.46
C HIS A 656 -18.00 -42.65 -11.18
N LYS A 657 -17.83 -43.98 -11.15
CA LYS A 657 -18.86 -44.96 -10.82
C LYS A 657 -18.50 -45.72 -9.55
N PHE A 658 -19.51 -46.13 -8.82
CA PHE A 658 -19.37 -46.97 -7.62
C PHE A 658 -20.59 -47.86 -7.45
N PHE A 659 -20.39 -49.01 -6.79
CA PHE A 659 -21.48 -49.95 -6.53
C PHE A 659 -22.38 -49.42 -5.41
N VAL A 660 -23.69 -49.39 -5.65
CA VAL A 660 -24.69 -48.93 -4.67
C VAL A 660 -25.56 -50.12 -4.26
N GLU A 661 -25.34 -50.63 -3.04
CA GLU A 661 -26.04 -51.80 -2.50
C GLU A 661 -27.57 -51.68 -2.55
N GLU A 662 -28.10 -50.49 -2.21
CA GLU A 662 -29.54 -50.18 -2.23
C GLU A 662 -30.19 -50.45 -3.60
N PHE A 663 -29.42 -50.26 -4.67
CA PHE A 663 -29.90 -50.47 -6.05
C PHE A 663 -29.31 -51.72 -6.72
N LYS A 664 -28.42 -52.45 -6.03
CA LYS A 664 -27.66 -53.61 -6.52
C LYS A 664 -27.04 -53.40 -7.90
N LYS A 665 -26.59 -52.18 -8.19
CA LYS A 665 -26.01 -51.80 -9.49
C LYS A 665 -24.91 -50.77 -9.31
N GLU A 666 -24.03 -50.70 -10.30
CA GLU A 666 -23.03 -49.66 -10.39
C GLU A 666 -23.66 -48.39 -10.97
N LEU A 667 -23.53 -47.26 -10.25
CA LEU A 667 -24.05 -45.97 -10.68
C LEU A 667 -22.92 -44.95 -10.74
N SER A 668 -23.00 -44.04 -11.71
CA SER A 668 -22.22 -42.80 -11.66
C SER A 668 -22.69 -41.91 -10.50
N VAL A 669 -21.83 -40.99 -10.05
CA VAL A 669 -22.22 -39.99 -9.04
C VAL A 669 -23.45 -39.19 -9.48
N ALA A 670 -23.52 -38.80 -10.75
CA ALA A 670 -24.68 -38.08 -11.30
C ALA A 670 -25.98 -38.91 -11.23
N GLU A 671 -25.94 -40.20 -11.57
CA GLU A 671 -27.11 -41.09 -11.50
C GLU A 671 -27.54 -41.37 -10.07
N TYR A 672 -26.57 -41.55 -9.17
CA TYR A 672 -26.82 -41.78 -7.74
C TYR A 672 -27.58 -40.60 -7.11
N PHE A 673 -27.11 -39.37 -7.32
CA PHE A 673 -27.79 -38.18 -6.79
C PHE A 673 -29.19 -37.98 -7.40
N LYS A 674 -29.37 -38.28 -8.68
CA LYS A 674 -30.68 -38.23 -9.34
C LYS A 674 -31.66 -39.28 -8.79
N GLN A 675 -31.19 -40.51 -8.55
CA GLN A 675 -32.07 -41.61 -8.11
C GLN A 675 -32.39 -41.55 -6.61
N LYS A 676 -31.37 -41.40 -5.76
CA LYS A 676 -31.51 -41.43 -4.29
C LYS A 676 -32.02 -40.11 -3.72
N TYR A 677 -31.38 -39.00 -4.06
CA TYR A 677 -31.70 -37.69 -3.48
C TYR A 677 -32.65 -36.85 -4.32
N LYS A 678 -33.06 -37.33 -5.51
CA LYS A 678 -33.87 -36.58 -6.49
C LYS A 678 -33.22 -35.25 -6.91
N ILE A 679 -31.89 -35.20 -6.90
CA ILE A 679 -31.11 -34.02 -7.28
C ILE A 679 -30.55 -34.23 -8.70
N VAL A 680 -30.92 -33.36 -9.63
CA VAL A 680 -30.28 -33.27 -10.94
C VAL A 680 -29.13 -32.29 -10.84
N LEU A 681 -27.90 -32.80 -11.00
CA LEU A 681 -26.66 -32.02 -10.99
C LEU A 681 -26.65 -31.02 -12.15
N LYS A 682 -26.39 -29.74 -11.87
CA LYS A 682 -26.30 -28.68 -12.89
C LYS A 682 -24.91 -28.58 -13.50
N ARG A 683 -23.87 -28.97 -12.75
CA ARG A 683 -22.46 -28.95 -13.19
C ARG A 683 -21.78 -30.31 -13.01
N PRO A 684 -22.29 -31.38 -13.65
CA PRO A 684 -21.70 -32.71 -13.55
C PRO A 684 -20.36 -32.84 -14.29
N ASP A 685 -20.00 -31.85 -15.11
CA ASP A 685 -18.74 -31.71 -15.83
C ASP A 685 -17.55 -31.39 -14.92
N LEU A 686 -17.80 -30.76 -13.76
CA LEU A 686 -16.75 -30.34 -12.84
C LEU A 686 -16.08 -31.53 -12.13
N PRO A 687 -14.77 -31.44 -11.82
CA PRO A 687 -14.11 -32.44 -11.01
C PRO A 687 -14.77 -32.59 -9.64
N LEU A 688 -14.94 -33.83 -9.20
CA LEU A 688 -15.45 -34.14 -7.86
C LEU A 688 -14.44 -33.70 -6.78
N VAL A 689 -14.90 -33.45 -5.55
CA VAL A 689 -14.03 -33.14 -4.41
C VAL A 689 -14.00 -34.30 -3.43
N ASP A 690 -12.81 -34.70 -3.01
CA ASP A 690 -12.63 -35.77 -2.02
C ASP A 690 -12.69 -35.17 -0.61
N VAL A 691 -13.65 -35.63 0.18
CA VAL A 691 -13.82 -35.28 1.60
C VAL A 691 -13.52 -36.47 2.53
N GLY A 692 -13.03 -37.57 1.95
CA GLY A 692 -12.73 -38.83 2.61
C GLY A 692 -11.49 -38.82 3.51
N GLY A 693 -11.19 -39.99 4.05
CA GLY A 693 -10.04 -40.26 4.91
C GLY A 693 -9.18 -41.36 4.29
N GLN A 694 -9.16 -42.53 4.94
CA GLN A 694 -8.52 -43.73 4.36
C GLN A 694 -9.26 -44.27 3.14
N LYS A 695 -10.59 -44.10 3.10
CA LYS A 695 -11.42 -44.35 1.91
C LYS A 695 -11.83 -43.02 1.29
N SER A 696 -11.75 -42.96 -0.03
CA SER A 696 -12.21 -41.81 -0.82
C SER A 696 -13.71 -41.59 -0.62
N ASN A 697 -14.11 -40.33 -0.49
CA ASN A 697 -15.52 -39.94 -0.46
C ASN A 697 -15.69 -38.72 -1.37
N LEU A 698 -16.13 -38.98 -2.60
CA LEU A 698 -16.22 -37.98 -3.66
C LEU A 698 -17.60 -37.32 -3.68
N LEU A 699 -17.62 -35.99 -3.57
CA LEU A 699 -18.82 -35.18 -3.62
C LEU A 699 -18.83 -34.23 -4.82
N PRO A 700 -20.00 -33.98 -5.44
CA PRO A 700 -20.16 -32.88 -6.38
C PRO A 700 -19.92 -31.53 -5.68
N PRO A 701 -19.06 -30.65 -6.22
CA PRO A 701 -18.79 -29.36 -5.59
C PRO A 701 -20.02 -28.45 -5.53
N GLU A 702 -21.01 -28.63 -6.42
CA GLU A 702 -22.24 -27.84 -6.38
C GLU A 702 -23.13 -28.13 -5.16
N LEU A 703 -22.87 -29.24 -4.45
CA LEU A 703 -23.53 -29.61 -3.20
C LEU A 703 -22.68 -29.29 -1.96
N CYS A 704 -21.64 -28.47 -2.12
CA CYS A 704 -20.72 -28.07 -1.06
C CYS A 704 -20.76 -26.54 -0.89
N TYR A 705 -20.94 -26.08 0.36
CA TYR A 705 -20.94 -24.66 0.73
C TYR A 705 -19.69 -24.32 1.56
N ILE A 706 -18.87 -23.37 1.13
CA ILE A 706 -17.66 -22.90 1.81
C ILE A 706 -18.03 -22.19 3.12
N LEU A 707 -17.43 -22.61 4.23
CA LEU A 707 -17.65 -21.96 5.54
C LEU A 707 -16.87 -20.63 5.67
N PRO A 708 -17.33 -19.68 6.49
CA PRO A 708 -16.64 -18.40 6.71
C PRO A 708 -15.30 -18.54 7.46
N ASN A 709 -14.54 -17.44 7.52
CA ASN A 709 -13.32 -17.27 8.34
C ASN A 709 -12.15 -18.19 7.96
N GLN A 710 -12.05 -18.55 6.68
CA GLN A 710 -11.01 -19.45 6.18
C GLN A 710 -9.97 -18.70 5.35
N SER A 711 -8.73 -18.62 5.86
CA SER A 711 -7.62 -18.02 5.12
C SER A 711 -7.25 -18.87 3.88
N PHE A 712 -7.03 -18.23 2.74
CA PHE A 712 -6.47 -18.88 1.55
C PHE A 712 -4.99 -19.20 1.77
N LYS A 713 -4.60 -20.45 1.54
CA LYS A 713 -3.21 -20.94 1.75
C LYS A 713 -2.45 -21.17 0.44
N GLY A 714 -3.13 -21.07 -0.70
CA GLY A 714 -2.53 -21.20 -2.01
C GLY A 714 -1.75 -19.96 -2.43
N LYS A 715 -1.10 -20.03 -3.59
CA LYS A 715 -0.47 -18.88 -4.22
C LYS A 715 -1.54 -18.04 -4.93
N LEU A 716 -1.56 -16.74 -4.68
CA LEU A 716 -2.41 -15.80 -5.42
C LEU A 716 -1.95 -15.71 -6.89
N THR A 717 -2.91 -15.48 -7.79
CA THR A 717 -2.59 -15.14 -9.19
C THR A 717 -1.95 -13.76 -9.25
N ASP A 718 -1.39 -13.38 -10.40
CA ASP A 718 -0.77 -12.07 -10.57
C ASP A 718 -1.83 -10.96 -10.48
N GLU A 719 -3.05 -11.22 -10.96
CA GLU A 719 -4.22 -10.34 -10.87
C GLU A 719 -4.67 -10.17 -9.41
N HIS A 720 -4.85 -11.27 -8.66
CA HIS A 720 -5.19 -11.19 -7.24
C HIS A 720 -4.09 -10.46 -6.44
N THR A 721 -2.82 -10.64 -6.81
CA THR A 721 -1.70 -9.95 -6.17
C THR A 721 -1.74 -8.45 -6.45
N ALA A 722 -2.06 -8.03 -7.68
CA ALA A 722 -2.21 -6.62 -8.03
C ALA A 722 -3.35 -5.95 -7.25
N GLU A 723 -4.51 -6.60 -7.15
CA GLU A 723 -5.65 -6.11 -6.37
C GLU A 723 -5.34 -6.09 -4.86
N MET A 724 -4.66 -7.11 -4.34
CA MET A 724 -4.17 -7.13 -2.95
C MET A 724 -3.23 -5.95 -2.66
N ILE A 725 -2.31 -5.63 -3.58
CA ILE A 725 -1.39 -4.50 -3.43
C ILE A 725 -2.16 -3.18 -3.42
N LYS A 726 -3.15 -2.99 -4.29
CA LYS A 726 -3.98 -1.78 -4.29
C LYS A 726 -4.70 -1.57 -2.95
N PHE A 727 -5.23 -2.63 -2.37
CA PHE A 727 -5.90 -2.58 -1.07
C PHE A 727 -4.93 -2.39 0.11
N ALA A 728 -3.74 -2.98 0.06
CA ALA A 728 -2.77 -2.97 1.17
C ALA A 728 -1.80 -1.77 1.16
N ALA A 729 -1.53 -1.14 0.01
CA ALA A 729 -0.51 -0.11 -0.14
C ALA A 729 -1.00 1.27 0.32
N LEU A 730 -1.17 1.41 1.64
CA LEU A 730 -1.59 2.65 2.29
C LEU A 730 -0.42 3.64 2.46
N PRO A 731 -0.63 4.94 2.15
CA PRO A 731 0.33 5.99 2.49
C PRO A 731 0.65 6.02 4.00
N PRO A 732 1.80 6.58 4.41
CA PRO A 732 2.27 6.57 5.80
C PRO A 732 1.26 7.09 6.81
N ASN A 733 0.57 8.19 6.51
CA ASN A 733 -0.46 8.76 7.39
C ASN A 733 -1.64 7.80 7.62
N GLN A 734 -2.21 7.24 6.55
CA GLN A 734 -3.32 6.29 6.64
C GLN A 734 -2.89 4.98 7.30
N ASN A 735 -1.68 4.50 7.03
CA ASN A 735 -1.14 3.32 7.67
C ASN A 735 -0.96 3.55 9.17
N ALA A 736 -0.37 4.68 9.59
CA ALA A 736 -0.22 5.04 10.99
C ALA A 736 -1.57 5.18 11.70
N GLN A 737 -2.54 5.87 11.08
CA GLN A 737 -3.92 5.99 11.58
C GLN A 737 -4.58 4.62 11.77
N SER A 738 -4.40 3.69 10.83
CA SER A 738 -4.93 2.33 10.96
C SER A 738 -4.30 1.56 12.14
N ILE A 739 -3.04 1.83 12.45
CA ILE A 739 -2.33 1.21 13.58
C ILE A 739 -2.82 1.81 14.90
N VAL A 740 -2.79 3.15 15.05
CA VAL A 740 -3.15 3.82 16.31
C VAL A 740 -4.65 3.82 16.58
N GLY A 741 -5.49 3.69 15.55
CA GLY A 741 -6.95 3.61 15.65
C GLY A 741 -7.43 2.18 15.87
N PRO A 742 -7.89 1.48 14.81
CA PRO A 742 -8.42 0.12 14.92
C PRO A 742 -7.37 -0.90 15.36
N GLY A 743 -6.08 -0.73 15.03
CA GLY A 743 -5.03 -1.67 15.41
C GLY A 743 -4.90 -1.89 16.91
N LEU A 744 -4.75 -0.81 17.69
CA LEU A 744 -4.67 -0.90 19.15
C LEU A 744 -5.97 -1.41 19.79
N THR A 745 -7.11 -1.10 19.19
CA THR A 745 -8.43 -1.55 19.68
C THR A 745 -8.64 -3.05 19.46
N GLU A 746 -8.44 -3.54 18.24
CA GLU A 746 -8.66 -4.95 17.88
C GLU A 746 -7.65 -5.90 18.55
N LEU A 747 -6.44 -5.41 18.82
CA LEU A 747 -5.43 -6.14 19.59
C LEU A 747 -5.67 -6.10 21.12
N GLY A 748 -6.63 -5.33 21.60
CA GLY A 748 -6.92 -5.21 23.04
C GLY A 748 -5.88 -4.41 23.82
N PHE A 749 -5.12 -3.55 23.15
CA PHE A 749 -4.05 -2.75 23.76
C PHE A 749 -4.56 -1.42 24.34
N ARG A 750 -5.83 -1.08 24.09
CA ARG A 750 -6.48 0.05 24.74
C ARG A 750 -6.58 -0.17 26.25
N PRO A 751 -6.48 0.90 27.07
CA PRO A 751 -6.68 0.80 28.50
C PRO A 751 -7.99 0.07 28.83
N ASN A 752 -7.93 -0.86 29.78
CA ASN A 752 -9.07 -1.64 30.26
C ASN A 752 -9.75 -2.59 29.25
N ALA A 753 -9.23 -2.75 28.03
CA ALA A 753 -9.84 -3.62 27.03
C ALA A 753 -9.61 -5.12 27.28
N SER A 754 -8.39 -5.51 27.71
CA SER A 754 -8.05 -6.92 27.98
C SER A 754 -8.00 -7.21 29.49
N PRO A 755 -8.86 -8.12 30.00
CA PRO A 755 -8.77 -8.65 31.35
C PRO A 755 -7.44 -9.36 31.62
N GLU A 756 -6.91 -10.07 30.62
CA GLU A 756 -5.66 -10.82 30.72
C GLU A 756 -4.49 -9.87 30.95
N LEU A 757 -4.32 -8.84 30.10
CA LEU A 757 -3.23 -7.86 30.26
C LEU A 757 -3.26 -7.20 31.65
N ARG A 758 -4.46 -6.84 32.14
CA ARG A 758 -4.63 -6.31 33.50
C ARG A 758 -4.15 -7.29 34.57
N SER A 759 -4.53 -8.56 34.45
CA SER A 759 -4.13 -9.61 35.39
C SER A 759 -2.62 -9.87 35.38
N PHE A 760 -1.97 -9.76 34.22
CA PHE A 760 -0.52 -9.82 34.09
C PHE A 760 0.21 -8.54 34.51
N GLY A 761 -0.52 -7.47 34.85
CA GLY A 761 0.06 -6.16 35.18
C GLY A 761 0.75 -5.51 33.99
N VAL A 762 0.31 -5.81 32.77
CA VAL A 762 0.85 -5.30 31.51
C VAL A 762 -0.04 -4.17 30.97
N SER A 763 0.57 -3.07 30.56
CA SER A 763 -0.12 -1.97 29.87
C SER A 763 0.72 -1.47 28.69
N ILE A 764 0.02 -1.01 27.65
CA ILE A 764 0.62 -0.54 26.39
C ILE A 764 0.31 0.95 26.24
N GLY A 765 1.32 1.74 25.86
CA GLY A 765 1.12 3.15 25.53
C GLY A 765 0.26 3.35 24.28
N ASN A 766 -0.46 4.47 24.21
CA ASN A 766 -1.36 4.77 23.09
C ASN A 766 -0.66 5.49 21.92
N ASP A 767 0.51 6.10 22.17
CA ASP A 767 1.25 6.86 21.18
C ASP A 767 2.45 6.07 20.65
N MET A 768 2.74 6.30 19.37
CA MET A 768 3.96 5.83 18.74
C MET A 768 5.19 6.48 19.39
N ALA A 769 6.21 5.66 19.67
CA ALA A 769 7.50 6.12 20.15
C ALA A 769 8.11 7.17 19.21
N VAL A 770 8.64 8.25 19.77
CA VAL A 770 9.31 9.31 19.03
C VAL A 770 10.81 9.09 19.13
N VAL A 771 11.45 8.87 18.00
CA VAL A 771 12.87 8.49 17.90
C VAL A 771 13.66 9.49 17.05
N PRO A 772 14.95 9.72 17.39
CA PRO A 772 15.82 10.49 16.53
C PRO A 772 16.20 9.67 15.29
N GLY A 773 16.27 10.36 14.16
CA GLY A 773 16.80 9.83 12.91
C GLY A 773 17.76 10.82 12.26
N ARG A 774 18.44 10.38 11.21
CA ARG A 774 19.32 11.23 10.40
C ARG A 774 19.10 10.96 8.92
N ILE A 775 19.13 11.99 8.09
CA ILE A 775 19.15 11.85 6.63
C ILE A 775 20.60 11.94 6.17
N LEU A 776 21.16 10.80 5.76
CA LEU A 776 22.51 10.76 5.18
C LEU A 776 22.58 11.54 3.87
N PRO A 777 23.72 12.20 3.58
CA PRO A 777 23.92 12.83 2.29
C PRO A 777 23.88 11.79 1.18
N LYS A 778 23.31 12.18 0.04
CA LYS A 778 23.27 11.33 -1.16
C LYS A 778 24.68 11.28 -1.76
N PRO A 779 25.21 10.11 -2.13
CA PRO A 779 26.48 10.03 -2.83
C PRO A 779 26.33 10.65 -4.23
N GLY A 780 27.37 11.31 -4.73
CA GLY A 780 27.40 11.81 -6.11
C GLY A 780 27.51 10.64 -7.09
N ILE A 781 26.76 10.68 -8.19
CA ILE A 781 26.80 9.64 -9.24
C ILE A 781 27.71 10.11 -10.38
N LYS A 782 28.63 9.23 -10.80
CA LYS A 782 29.59 9.51 -11.87
C LYS A 782 29.39 8.55 -13.04
N TYR A 783 29.23 9.15 -14.21
CA TYR A 783 29.22 8.51 -15.52
C TYR A 783 30.54 8.80 -16.25
N GLY A 784 30.78 8.17 -17.40
CA GLY A 784 32.01 8.37 -18.19
C GLY A 784 32.09 9.78 -18.78
N GLN A 785 30.93 10.35 -19.06
CA GLN A 785 30.74 11.74 -19.46
C GLN A 785 29.49 12.28 -18.74
N GLY A 786 29.60 13.48 -18.16
CA GLY A 786 28.54 14.11 -17.37
C GLY A 786 28.36 13.53 -15.96
N ALA A 787 27.61 14.24 -15.13
CA ALA A 787 27.17 13.79 -13.81
C ALA A 787 25.68 14.13 -13.66
N PRO A 788 24.81 13.14 -13.43
CA PRO A 788 23.38 13.40 -13.29
C PRO A 788 23.05 13.86 -11.87
N ASP A 789 22.08 14.77 -11.78
CA ASP A 789 21.53 15.17 -10.49
C ASP A 789 20.60 14.09 -9.91
N VAL A 790 20.73 13.88 -8.60
CA VAL A 790 19.95 12.90 -7.85
C VAL A 790 18.81 13.62 -7.11
N ASP A 791 17.57 13.32 -7.50
CA ASP A 791 16.37 13.91 -6.93
C ASP A 791 16.14 13.51 -5.45
N ALA A 792 15.14 14.12 -4.79
CA ALA A 792 14.77 13.83 -3.40
C ALA A 792 14.39 12.36 -3.13
N ARG A 793 13.97 11.60 -4.16
CA ARG A 793 13.62 10.17 -4.07
C ARG A 793 14.80 9.24 -4.35
N ALA A 794 16.01 9.81 -4.43
CA ALA A 794 17.23 9.13 -4.82
C ALA A 794 17.14 8.52 -6.23
N SER A 795 16.49 9.22 -7.17
CA SER A 795 16.38 8.86 -8.58
C SER A 795 17.11 9.87 -9.46
N TRP A 796 17.67 9.40 -10.57
CA TRP A 796 18.26 10.23 -11.62
C TRP A 796 17.86 9.71 -13.01
N ASN A 797 18.33 10.34 -14.08
CA ASN A 797 18.06 9.92 -15.45
C ASN A 797 19.35 9.85 -16.28
N LEU A 798 19.25 9.26 -17.48
CA LEU A 798 20.38 9.02 -18.39
C LEU A 798 20.53 10.12 -19.46
N ARG A 799 19.91 11.30 -19.28
CA ARG A 799 20.03 12.38 -20.27
C ARG A 799 21.45 12.94 -20.24
N SER A 800 22.05 13.08 -21.41
CA SER A 800 23.37 13.71 -21.61
C SER A 800 24.53 13.05 -20.85
N VAL A 801 24.40 11.77 -20.46
CA VAL A 801 25.47 10.99 -19.84
C VAL A 801 25.84 9.77 -20.68
N LYS A 802 27.07 9.30 -20.54
CA LYS A 802 27.56 8.04 -21.15
C LYS A 802 28.02 7.07 -20.07
N PHE A 803 27.80 5.78 -20.27
CA PHE A 803 28.23 4.75 -19.32
C PHE A 803 29.69 4.93 -18.91
N ALA A 804 29.98 4.73 -17.62
CA ALA A 804 31.35 4.85 -17.07
C ALA A 804 32.36 3.97 -17.81
N LYS A 805 31.92 2.79 -18.26
CA LYS A 805 32.62 1.94 -19.22
C LYS A 805 31.59 1.31 -20.15
N GLY A 806 31.55 1.75 -21.40
CA GLY A 806 30.78 1.08 -22.43
C GLY A 806 31.38 -0.29 -22.79
N ALA A 807 30.54 -1.31 -22.88
CA ALA A 807 30.95 -2.63 -23.30
C ALA A 807 31.12 -2.70 -24.83
N GLN A 808 31.96 -3.65 -25.27
CA GLN A 808 31.98 -4.10 -26.65
C GLN A 808 30.72 -4.92 -26.90
N PHE A 809 29.88 -4.49 -27.84
CA PHE A 809 28.62 -5.13 -28.18
C PHE A 809 28.86 -6.04 -29.39
N PRO A 810 28.98 -7.36 -29.19
CA PRO A 810 29.35 -8.30 -30.24
C PRO A 810 28.18 -8.58 -31.20
N LYS A 811 28.39 -9.51 -32.15
CA LYS A 811 27.31 -10.08 -32.96
C LYS A 811 26.19 -10.61 -32.03
N TRP A 812 24.98 -10.15 -32.28
CA TRP A 812 23.80 -10.44 -31.47
C TRP A 812 22.62 -10.90 -32.33
N ALA A 813 21.63 -11.50 -31.68
CA ALA A 813 20.41 -11.94 -32.33
C ALA A 813 19.17 -11.42 -31.61
N VAL A 814 18.04 -11.45 -32.30
CA VAL A 814 16.73 -11.09 -31.78
C VAL A 814 15.79 -12.28 -31.93
N LEU A 815 15.21 -12.77 -30.84
CA LEU A 815 14.13 -13.74 -30.85
C LEU A 815 12.79 -13.02 -30.70
N VAL A 816 11.94 -13.12 -31.71
CA VAL A 816 10.58 -12.55 -31.71
C VAL A 816 9.57 -13.67 -31.45
N ILE A 817 8.85 -13.57 -30.33
CA ILE A 817 7.80 -14.52 -29.94
C ILE A 817 6.45 -14.02 -30.46
N LYS A 818 5.77 -14.86 -31.26
CA LYS A 818 4.38 -14.63 -31.70
C LYS A 818 3.46 -15.61 -30.99
N ASP A 819 2.61 -15.10 -30.10
CA ASP A 819 1.72 -15.90 -29.22
C ASP A 819 0.24 -15.50 -29.38
N GLY A 820 -0.10 -14.78 -30.45
CA GLY A 820 -1.48 -14.40 -30.80
C GLY A 820 -2.08 -13.25 -29.98
N ASN A 821 -1.26 -12.47 -29.26
CA ASN A 821 -1.71 -11.29 -28.51
C ASN A 821 -1.67 -10.01 -29.36
N ARG A 822 -2.42 -8.99 -28.92
CA ARG A 822 -2.40 -7.67 -29.57
C ARG A 822 -1.04 -7.00 -29.39
N GLY A 823 -0.57 -6.30 -30.41
CA GLY A 823 0.69 -5.54 -30.34
C GLY A 823 1.96 -6.37 -30.56
N GLU A 824 1.86 -7.55 -31.17
CA GLU A 824 3.00 -8.34 -31.65
C GLU A 824 3.54 -7.83 -33.00
N PHE A 825 4.81 -8.11 -33.29
CA PHE A 825 5.40 -7.87 -34.62
C PHE A 825 4.96 -8.97 -35.59
N ALA A 826 4.67 -8.61 -36.84
CA ALA A 826 4.00 -9.49 -37.78
C ALA A 826 4.90 -10.62 -38.31
N SER A 827 6.15 -10.27 -38.64
CA SER A 827 7.14 -11.14 -39.31
C SER A 827 8.58 -10.61 -39.11
N PRO A 828 9.62 -11.37 -39.53
CA PRO A 828 11.01 -10.87 -39.53
C PRO A 828 11.24 -9.63 -40.42
N GLN A 829 10.37 -9.40 -41.41
CA GLN A 829 10.46 -8.29 -42.36
C GLN A 829 9.64 -7.06 -41.92
N ASP A 830 9.00 -7.12 -40.74
CA ASP A 830 8.20 -6.03 -40.20
C ASP A 830 9.01 -4.71 -40.12
N PRO A 831 8.58 -3.64 -40.82
CA PRO A 831 9.29 -2.36 -40.81
C PRO A 831 9.41 -1.74 -39.42
N GLU A 832 8.41 -1.90 -38.56
CA GLU A 832 8.40 -1.34 -37.22
C GLU A 832 9.41 -2.07 -36.32
N LEU A 833 9.56 -3.38 -36.49
CA LEU A 833 10.60 -4.16 -35.82
C LEU A 833 11.98 -3.61 -36.18
N ARG A 834 12.27 -3.41 -37.47
CA ARG A 834 13.55 -2.88 -37.94
C ARG A 834 13.82 -1.49 -37.38
N SER A 835 12.84 -0.58 -37.44
CA SER A 835 12.93 0.76 -36.85
C SER A 835 13.21 0.71 -35.35
N THR A 836 12.49 -0.15 -34.62
CA THR A 836 12.69 -0.34 -33.17
C THR A 836 14.10 -0.82 -32.84
N LEU A 837 14.62 -1.81 -33.59
CA LEU A 837 15.97 -2.34 -33.38
C LEU A 837 17.06 -1.32 -33.74
N GLN A 838 16.84 -0.51 -34.78
CA GLN A 838 17.75 0.58 -35.15
C GLN A 838 17.76 1.67 -34.07
N GLY A 839 16.59 2.07 -33.56
CA GLY A 839 16.47 3.02 -32.46
C GLY A 839 17.16 2.53 -31.19
N PHE A 840 16.97 1.26 -30.83
CA PHE A 840 17.64 0.65 -29.68
C PHE A 840 19.17 0.59 -29.86
N SER A 841 19.65 0.21 -31.05
CA SER A 841 21.08 0.19 -31.37
C SER A 841 21.68 1.60 -31.26
N SER A 842 21.01 2.59 -31.83
CA SER A 842 21.41 4.01 -31.75
C SER A 842 21.49 4.50 -30.30
N MET A 843 20.56 4.08 -29.45
CA MET A 843 20.59 4.39 -28.02
C MET A 843 21.79 3.73 -27.31
N CYS A 844 22.12 2.47 -27.62
CA CYS A 844 23.30 1.80 -27.06
C CYS A 844 24.59 2.52 -27.44
N ALA A 845 24.73 2.92 -28.71
CA ALA A 845 25.87 3.69 -29.20
C ALA A 845 25.97 5.07 -28.51
N THR A 846 24.85 5.79 -28.42
CA THR A 846 24.77 7.10 -27.74
C THR A 846 25.15 6.98 -26.25
N SER A 847 24.80 5.86 -25.62
CA SER A 847 25.14 5.56 -24.22
C SER A 847 26.61 5.16 -24.03
N GLY A 848 27.40 5.06 -25.10
CA GLY A 848 28.85 4.81 -25.07
C GLY A 848 29.27 3.35 -25.35
N MET A 849 28.36 2.47 -25.76
CA MET A 849 28.70 1.09 -26.16
C MET A 849 29.25 1.05 -27.59
N THR A 850 30.21 0.18 -27.86
CA THR A 850 30.77 0.00 -29.21
C THR A 850 30.05 -1.15 -29.92
N LEU A 851 29.28 -0.84 -30.97
CA LEU A 851 28.51 -1.83 -31.72
C LEU A 851 29.37 -2.53 -32.79
N ALA A 852 29.32 -3.86 -32.85
CA ALA A 852 29.83 -4.60 -33.99
C ALA A 852 29.06 -4.23 -35.28
N PRO A 853 29.74 -4.14 -36.44
CA PRO A 853 29.08 -3.84 -37.71
C PRO A 853 28.15 -4.98 -38.15
N GLY A 854 27.02 -4.62 -38.76
CA GLY A 854 26.02 -5.55 -39.30
C GLY A 854 24.67 -5.53 -38.58
N GLN A 855 23.63 -6.05 -39.23
CA GLN A 855 22.31 -6.19 -38.63
C GLN A 855 22.21 -7.46 -37.77
N PRO A 856 21.43 -7.44 -36.67
CA PRO A 856 21.23 -8.64 -35.88
C PRO A 856 20.48 -9.73 -36.67
N GLN A 857 20.81 -10.99 -36.41
CA GLN A 857 20.02 -12.11 -36.91
C GLN A 857 18.64 -12.11 -36.22
N ILE A 858 17.56 -12.05 -37.00
CA ILE A 858 16.19 -12.14 -36.48
C ILE A 858 15.72 -13.59 -36.57
N VAL A 859 15.33 -14.13 -35.43
CA VAL A 859 14.77 -15.47 -35.26
C VAL A 859 13.31 -15.31 -34.83
N PHE A 860 12.40 -16.00 -35.51
CA PHE A 860 10.97 -15.85 -35.28
C PHE A 860 10.37 -17.17 -34.79
N ALA A 861 9.66 -17.14 -33.67
CA ALA A 861 9.04 -18.31 -33.07
C ALA A 861 7.52 -18.10 -32.95
N PRO A 862 6.74 -18.61 -33.93
CA PRO A 862 5.30 -18.71 -33.78
C PRO A 862 4.98 -19.84 -32.80
N LEU A 863 4.22 -19.51 -31.76
CA LEU A 863 3.85 -20.46 -30.72
C LEU A 863 2.45 -21.00 -30.95
N THR A 864 2.25 -22.26 -30.58
CA THR A 864 0.91 -22.84 -30.50
C THR A 864 0.05 -22.08 -29.47
N PRO A 865 -1.24 -21.79 -29.78
CA PRO A 865 -2.15 -21.12 -28.85
C PRO A 865 -2.23 -21.81 -27.49
N LYS A 866 -2.49 -21.02 -26.44
CA LYS A 866 -2.61 -21.53 -25.07
C LYS A 866 -3.68 -22.62 -25.00
N ASN A 867 -3.32 -23.75 -24.41
CA ASN A 867 -4.21 -24.89 -24.19
C ASN A 867 -4.31 -25.20 -22.69
N PHE A 868 -5.53 -25.36 -22.18
CA PHE A 868 -5.78 -25.74 -20.78
C PHE A 868 -5.18 -27.09 -20.39
N SER A 869 -4.91 -27.99 -21.35
CA SER A 869 -4.22 -29.26 -21.09
C SER A 869 -2.69 -29.15 -21.00
N ASP A 870 -2.10 -28.04 -21.46
CA ASP A 870 -0.68 -27.70 -21.28
C ASP A 870 -0.53 -26.36 -20.54
N PRO A 871 -0.92 -26.31 -19.25
CA PRO A 871 -0.86 -25.08 -18.45
C PRO A 871 0.58 -24.59 -18.25
N THR A 872 1.59 -25.42 -18.52
CA THR A 872 3.01 -25.05 -18.42
C THR A 872 3.67 -24.68 -19.73
N ARG A 873 2.92 -24.62 -20.84
CA ARG A 873 3.44 -24.23 -22.15
C ARG A 873 4.67 -25.04 -22.58
N GLN A 874 4.74 -26.34 -22.25
CA GLN A 874 5.88 -27.20 -22.61
C GLN A 874 6.07 -27.32 -24.12
N THR A 875 4.96 -27.37 -24.87
CA THR A 875 5.01 -27.39 -26.34
C THR A 875 5.66 -26.13 -26.88
N ALA A 876 5.22 -24.96 -26.39
CA ALA A 876 5.79 -23.67 -26.81
C ALA A 876 7.28 -23.53 -26.46
N VAL A 877 7.71 -23.99 -25.28
CA VAL A 877 9.14 -24.00 -24.90
C VAL A 877 9.95 -24.91 -25.83
N THR A 878 9.38 -26.04 -26.27
CA THR A 878 10.02 -26.97 -27.21
C THR A 878 10.13 -26.37 -28.61
N GLU A 879 9.09 -25.69 -29.09
CA GLU A 879 9.12 -24.95 -30.36
C GLU A 879 10.23 -23.90 -30.37
N ILE A 880 10.34 -23.10 -29.30
CA ILE A 880 11.43 -22.11 -29.14
C ILE A 880 12.80 -22.79 -29.14
N ARG A 881 12.93 -23.92 -28.43
CA ARG A 881 14.18 -24.70 -28.42
C ARG A 881 14.59 -25.11 -29.83
N ASN A 882 13.68 -25.70 -30.59
CA ASN A 882 13.96 -26.20 -31.93
C ASN A 882 14.39 -25.07 -32.87
N VAL A 883 13.68 -23.95 -32.84
CA VAL A 883 13.99 -22.77 -33.67
C VAL A 883 15.37 -22.18 -33.31
N LEU A 884 15.71 -22.07 -32.02
CA LEU A 884 17.03 -21.57 -31.60
C LEU A 884 18.16 -22.53 -31.93
N LEU A 885 17.96 -23.84 -31.75
CA LEU A 885 18.97 -24.85 -32.12
C LEU A 885 19.23 -24.85 -33.63
N GLN A 886 18.18 -24.71 -34.44
CA GLN A 886 18.33 -24.59 -35.89
C GLN A 886 19.05 -23.29 -36.27
N ALA A 887 18.68 -22.16 -35.68
CA ALA A 887 19.30 -20.86 -35.95
C ALA A 887 20.78 -20.81 -35.57
N PHE A 888 21.19 -21.56 -34.55
CA PHE A 888 22.56 -21.59 -34.02
C PHE A 888 23.30 -22.89 -34.31
N ALA A 889 22.81 -23.70 -35.27
CA ALA A 889 23.43 -24.96 -35.65
C ALA A 889 24.89 -24.79 -36.11
N ASN A 890 25.19 -23.69 -36.82
CA ASN A 890 26.55 -23.28 -37.11
C ASN A 890 27.13 -22.46 -35.94
N PRO A 891 28.23 -22.88 -35.30
CA PRO A 891 28.86 -22.15 -34.20
C PRO A 891 29.20 -20.68 -34.54
N ALA A 892 29.51 -20.35 -35.80
CA ALA A 892 29.78 -18.98 -36.24
C ALA A 892 28.54 -18.06 -36.24
N ASN A 893 27.34 -18.65 -36.14
CA ASN A 893 26.07 -17.94 -36.00
C ASN A 893 25.60 -17.83 -34.56
N ARG A 894 26.28 -18.44 -33.60
CA ARG A 894 25.90 -18.36 -32.19
C ARG A 894 26.18 -16.96 -31.65
N PRO A 895 25.17 -16.20 -31.21
CA PRO A 895 25.36 -14.85 -30.70
C PRO A 895 25.91 -14.90 -29.27
N SER A 896 26.65 -13.88 -28.85
CA SER A 896 27.01 -13.74 -27.42
C SER A 896 25.83 -13.22 -26.60
N LEU A 897 24.86 -12.57 -27.23
CA LEU A 897 23.66 -12.01 -26.60
C LEU A 897 22.42 -12.12 -27.51
N LEU A 898 21.30 -12.50 -26.89
CA LEU A 898 19.98 -12.63 -27.50
C LEU A 898 18.98 -11.64 -26.87
N LEU A 899 18.45 -10.71 -27.66
CA LEU A 899 17.30 -9.89 -27.28
C LEU A 899 16.01 -10.69 -27.53
N VAL A 900 15.23 -10.93 -26.50
CA VAL A 900 13.97 -11.70 -26.60
C VAL A 900 12.80 -10.75 -26.50
N ILE A 901 12.03 -10.62 -27.59
CA ILE A 901 10.79 -9.85 -27.63
C ILE A 901 9.64 -10.79 -27.30
N LEU A 902 9.14 -10.69 -26.06
CA LEU A 902 8.02 -11.45 -25.55
C LEU A 902 6.70 -10.80 -25.96
N SER A 903 5.76 -11.63 -26.38
CA SER A 903 4.38 -11.23 -26.64
C SER A 903 3.68 -10.66 -25.39
N ASN A 904 3.82 -11.34 -24.24
CA ASN A 904 3.11 -11.02 -23.00
C ASN A 904 3.97 -11.39 -21.75
N GLY A 905 3.33 -11.40 -20.57
CA GLY A 905 3.94 -11.75 -19.27
C GLY A 905 4.04 -13.24 -18.94
N ASP A 906 3.95 -14.16 -19.90
CA ASP A 906 3.93 -15.61 -19.65
C ASP A 906 5.23 -16.11 -18.99
N LYS A 907 5.14 -16.40 -17.69
CA LYS A 907 6.26 -16.86 -16.85
C LYS A 907 6.77 -18.25 -17.24
N HIS A 908 5.95 -19.08 -17.88
CA HIS A 908 6.37 -20.41 -18.32
C HIS A 908 7.33 -20.29 -19.52
N VAL A 909 6.94 -19.49 -20.52
CA VAL A 909 7.78 -19.20 -21.68
C VAL A 909 9.07 -18.49 -21.24
N TYR A 910 8.96 -17.46 -20.40
CA TYR A 910 10.13 -16.75 -19.87
C TYR A 910 11.12 -17.70 -19.16
N SER A 911 10.62 -18.54 -18.23
CA SER A 911 11.47 -19.46 -17.47
C SER A 911 12.12 -20.50 -18.37
N GLY A 912 11.39 -21.03 -19.36
CA GLY A 912 11.93 -21.96 -20.35
C GLY A 912 13.05 -21.36 -21.20
N ILE A 913 12.88 -20.11 -21.64
CA ILE A 913 13.92 -19.37 -22.40
C ILE A 913 15.18 -19.17 -21.54
N LYS A 914 15.01 -18.74 -20.27
CA LYS A 914 16.15 -18.55 -19.36
C LYS A 914 16.88 -19.85 -19.08
N HIS A 915 16.15 -20.93 -18.81
CA HIS A 915 16.74 -22.25 -18.60
C HIS A 915 17.53 -22.72 -19.82
N LEU A 916 16.92 -22.66 -21.02
CA LEU A 916 17.57 -23.05 -22.26
C LEU A 916 18.84 -22.24 -22.54
N CYS A 917 18.76 -20.91 -22.45
CA CYS A 917 19.86 -20.04 -22.85
C CYS A 917 20.99 -20.02 -21.83
N ASP A 918 20.67 -20.01 -20.53
CA ASP A 918 21.67 -19.90 -19.47
C ASP A 918 22.37 -21.24 -19.20
N VAL A 919 21.62 -22.36 -19.21
CA VAL A 919 22.15 -23.69 -18.83
C VAL A 919 22.62 -24.49 -20.05
N SER A 920 21.91 -24.41 -21.18
CA SER A 920 22.22 -25.25 -22.36
C SER A 920 22.99 -24.52 -23.46
N LEU A 921 22.69 -23.23 -23.72
CA LEU A 921 23.28 -22.53 -24.87
C LEU A 921 24.47 -21.62 -24.52
N ASP A 922 24.67 -21.27 -23.25
CA ASP A 922 25.70 -20.32 -22.80
C ASP A 922 25.62 -18.96 -23.52
N VAL A 923 24.40 -18.41 -23.63
CA VAL A 923 24.10 -17.15 -24.34
C VAL A 923 23.40 -16.17 -23.40
N HIS A 924 23.87 -14.92 -23.36
CA HIS A 924 23.20 -13.88 -22.59
C HIS A 924 21.81 -13.59 -23.14
N THR A 925 20.82 -13.44 -22.26
CA THR A 925 19.47 -13.05 -22.70
C THR A 925 18.98 -11.79 -22.00
N VAL A 926 18.36 -10.88 -22.76
CA VAL A 926 17.58 -9.76 -22.22
C VAL A 926 16.18 -9.82 -22.82
N CYS A 927 15.15 -9.88 -21.97
CA CYS A 927 13.77 -10.01 -22.41
C CYS A 927 13.06 -8.65 -22.29
N VAL A 928 12.23 -8.33 -23.28
CA VAL A 928 11.40 -7.12 -23.36
C VAL A 928 9.98 -7.50 -23.79
N HIS A 929 8.98 -6.72 -23.40
CA HIS A 929 7.62 -6.91 -23.93
C HIS A 929 7.45 -6.15 -25.24
N SER A 930 6.80 -6.79 -26.22
CA SER A 930 6.48 -6.21 -27.53
C SER A 930 5.74 -4.87 -27.38
N THR A 931 4.69 -4.84 -26.56
CA THR A 931 3.90 -3.63 -26.31
C THR A 931 4.67 -2.49 -25.64
N LYS A 932 5.70 -2.80 -24.83
CA LYS A 932 6.52 -1.78 -24.16
C LYS A 932 7.62 -1.23 -25.05
N ILE A 933 8.29 -2.10 -25.81
CA ILE A 933 9.42 -1.68 -26.66
C ILE A 933 8.96 -0.90 -27.89
N ARG A 934 7.73 -1.14 -28.36
CA ARG A 934 7.09 -0.42 -29.47
C ARG A 934 6.46 0.90 -29.08
N ASN A 935 6.19 1.13 -27.80
CA ASN A 935 5.48 2.32 -27.35
C ASN A 935 6.34 3.58 -27.60
N GLU A 936 5.99 4.33 -28.64
CA GLU A 936 6.66 5.57 -29.04
C GLU A 936 6.72 6.57 -27.89
N ARG A 937 5.67 6.63 -27.06
CA ARG A 937 5.63 7.49 -25.88
C ARG A 937 6.56 6.95 -24.79
N GLY A 938 7.74 7.57 -24.68
CA GLY A 938 8.76 7.20 -23.69
C GLY A 938 9.70 6.08 -24.15
N GLN A 939 9.69 5.73 -25.45
CA GLN A 939 10.50 4.67 -26.03
C GLN A 939 11.99 4.84 -25.74
N LEU A 940 12.53 6.05 -25.89
CA LEU A 940 13.94 6.35 -25.65
C LEU A 940 14.37 6.03 -24.21
N GLN A 941 13.53 6.36 -23.22
CA GLN A 941 13.80 6.04 -21.82
C GLN A 941 13.76 4.52 -21.59
N TYR A 942 12.83 3.82 -22.26
CA TYR A 942 12.77 2.36 -22.21
C TYR A 942 14.02 1.73 -22.83
N PHE A 943 14.47 2.18 -24.01
CA PHE A 943 15.72 1.76 -24.64
C PHE A 943 16.92 1.98 -23.73
N ALA A 944 17.03 3.15 -23.11
CA ALA A 944 18.13 3.46 -22.20
C ALA A 944 18.15 2.51 -20.98
N ASN A 945 16.98 2.19 -20.41
CA ASN A 945 16.86 1.22 -19.32
C ASN A 945 17.22 -0.21 -19.75
N VAL A 946 16.93 -0.59 -21.01
CA VAL A 946 17.35 -1.88 -21.57
C VAL A 946 18.87 -1.87 -21.80
N ALA A 947 19.43 -0.77 -22.30
CA ALA A 947 20.87 -0.61 -22.54
C ALA A 947 21.70 -0.77 -21.25
N LEU A 948 21.21 -0.30 -20.10
CA LEU A 948 21.82 -0.56 -18.79
C LEU A 948 22.10 -2.05 -18.56
N LYS A 949 21.15 -2.93 -18.93
CA LYS A 949 21.28 -4.38 -18.74
C LYS A 949 22.26 -4.98 -19.73
N PHE A 950 22.23 -4.53 -20.98
CA PHE A 950 23.15 -5.00 -22.02
C PHE A 950 24.59 -4.70 -21.63
N ASN A 951 24.86 -3.43 -21.26
CA ASN A 951 26.19 -2.99 -20.89
C ASN A 951 26.77 -3.80 -19.73
N MET A 952 26.00 -4.02 -18.66
CA MET A 952 26.47 -4.80 -17.51
C MET A 952 26.69 -6.28 -17.82
N LYS A 953 25.81 -6.91 -18.62
CA LYS A 953 25.97 -8.31 -19.01
C LYS A 953 27.21 -8.55 -19.85
N LEU A 954 27.58 -7.57 -20.68
CA LEU A 954 28.76 -7.61 -21.54
C LEU A 954 30.03 -7.08 -20.85
N GLY A 955 30.04 -6.94 -19.52
CA GLY A 955 31.23 -6.55 -18.74
C GLY A 955 31.54 -5.04 -18.70
N GLY A 956 30.60 -4.20 -19.15
CA GLY A 956 30.65 -2.75 -19.00
C GLY A 956 30.30 -2.29 -17.58
N VAL A 957 30.39 -0.98 -17.34
CA VAL A 957 30.03 -0.32 -16.08
C VAL A 957 29.12 0.85 -16.39
N ASN A 958 27.89 0.82 -15.87
CA ASN A 958 26.93 1.89 -16.13
C ASN A 958 27.34 3.19 -15.44
N HIS A 959 27.53 3.14 -14.12
CA HIS A 959 27.88 4.29 -13.29
C HIS A 959 28.67 3.84 -12.07
N THR A 960 29.29 4.82 -11.42
CA THR A 960 30.02 4.67 -10.15
C THR A 960 29.53 5.73 -9.17
N VAL A 961 29.80 5.56 -7.89
CA VAL A 961 29.66 6.64 -6.89
C VAL A 961 30.96 7.44 -6.79
N ASN A 962 30.85 8.72 -6.46
CA ASN A 962 31.99 9.65 -6.41
C ASN A 962 33.07 9.19 -5.42
N SER A 963 34.32 9.58 -5.69
CA SER A 963 35.49 9.11 -4.96
C SER A 963 35.39 9.38 -3.45
N GLN A 964 34.91 10.54 -3.02
CA GLN A 964 34.79 10.89 -1.59
C GLN A 964 33.99 9.84 -0.79
N SER A 965 32.94 9.25 -1.36
CA SER A 965 32.10 8.24 -0.67
C SER A 965 32.74 6.85 -0.59
N MET A 966 33.73 6.55 -1.45
CA MET A 966 34.35 5.22 -1.58
C MET A 966 35.87 5.20 -1.31
N THR A 967 36.46 6.36 -1.00
CA THR A 967 37.92 6.52 -0.88
C THR A 967 38.51 5.57 0.18
N GLU A 968 37.86 5.45 1.34
CA GLU A 968 38.35 4.58 2.42
C GLU A 968 38.28 3.08 2.09
N LEU A 969 37.34 2.66 1.23
CA LEU A 969 37.27 1.27 0.74
C LEU A 969 38.28 0.99 -0.37
N GLY A 970 38.54 1.97 -1.24
CA GLY A 970 39.48 1.83 -2.34
C GLY A 970 40.94 1.70 -1.92
N LYS A 971 41.30 2.16 -0.71
CA LYS A 971 42.67 2.08 -0.15
C LYS A 971 43.14 0.65 0.09
N VAL A 972 42.22 -0.25 0.42
CA VAL A 972 42.51 -1.65 0.73
C VAL A 972 41.83 -2.53 -0.32
N PRO A 973 42.52 -3.48 -0.96
CA PRO A 973 41.88 -4.45 -1.85
C PRO A 973 40.72 -5.13 -1.15
N THR A 974 39.49 -4.77 -1.52
CA THR A 974 38.27 -5.18 -0.84
C THR A 974 37.39 -5.95 -1.79
N MET A 975 36.85 -7.09 -1.34
CA MET A 975 35.80 -7.84 -2.02
C MET A 975 34.51 -7.72 -1.24
N VAL A 976 33.44 -7.29 -1.92
CA VAL A 976 32.11 -7.17 -1.35
C VAL A 976 31.27 -8.33 -1.87
N VAL A 977 30.60 -9.03 -0.97
CA VAL A 977 29.89 -10.29 -1.24
C VAL A 977 28.43 -10.12 -0.87
N GLY A 978 27.53 -10.65 -1.70
CA GLY A 978 26.12 -10.82 -1.39
C GLY A 978 25.78 -12.30 -1.33
N ILE A 979 25.00 -12.70 -0.34
CA ILE A 979 24.55 -14.09 -0.17
C ILE A 979 23.04 -14.10 0.09
N ASP A 980 22.32 -14.98 -0.60
CA ASP A 980 20.88 -15.21 -0.38
C ASP A 980 20.52 -16.69 -0.59
N VAL A 981 19.40 -17.10 0.01
CA VAL A 981 18.78 -18.42 -0.17
C VAL A 981 17.28 -18.24 -0.39
N THR A 982 16.75 -18.88 -1.43
CA THR A 982 15.31 -18.90 -1.70
C THR A 982 14.74 -20.31 -1.59
N HIS A 983 13.58 -20.43 -0.95
CA HIS A 983 12.92 -21.71 -0.70
C HIS A 983 11.75 -21.98 -1.68
N PRO A 984 11.40 -23.26 -1.90
CA PRO A 984 10.16 -23.63 -2.57
C PRO A 984 8.93 -23.11 -1.79
N GLY A 985 7.89 -22.73 -2.54
CA GLY A 985 6.63 -22.25 -1.94
C GLY A 985 5.68 -23.40 -1.57
N PRO A 986 4.57 -23.11 -0.88
CA PRO A 986 3.57 -24.13 -0.48
C PRO A 986 2.95 -24.93 -1.63
N GLY A 987 2.98 -24.41 -2.87
CA GLY A 987 2.46 -25.08 -4.06
C GLY A 987 3.50 -25.92 -4.83
N SER A 988 4.76 -25.92 -4.40
CA SER A 988 5.84 -26.68 -5.05
C SER A 988 5.78 -28.17 -4.70
N VAL A 989 6.38 -29.03 -5.53
CA VAL A 989 6.47 -30.47 -5.24
C VAL A 989 7.28 -30.68 -3.95
N LYS A 990 6.80 -31.54 -3.04
CA LYS A 990 7.51 -31.88 -1.81
C LYS A 990 8.90 -32.45 -2.16
N GLY A 991 9.94 -32.02 -1.46
CA GLY A 991 11.33 -32.41 -1.76
C GLY A 991 12.04 -31.48 -2.76
N THR A 992 11.36 -30.50 -3.36
CA THR A 992 12.03 -29.49 -4.22
C THR A 992 13.15 -28.80 -3.41
N PRO A 993 14.38 -28.69 -3.95
CA PRO A 993 15.51 -28.12 -3.22
C PRO A 993 15.39 -26.60 -3.03
N SER A 994 16.13 -26.05 -2.06
CA SER A 994 16.36 -24.60 -1.97
C SER A 994 17.46 -24.18 -2.94
N ILE A 995 17.51 -22.91 -3.31
CA ILE A 995 18.55 -22.36 -4.19
C ILE A 995 19.34 -21.32 -3.43
N ALA A 996 20.65 -21.51 -3.34
CA ALA A 996 21.60 -20.56 -2.75
C ALA A 996 22.37 -19.83 -3.85
N ALA A 997 22.66 -18.55 -3.62
CA ALA A 997 23.49 -17.75 -4.52
C ALA A 997 24.52 -16.93 -3.74
N VAL A 998 25.74 -16.86 -4.29
CA VAL A 998 26.82 -16.01 -3.81
C VAL A 998 27.28 -15.14 -4.96
N VAL A 999 27.16 -13.82 -4.81
CA VAL A 999 27.69 -12.84 -5.76
C VAL A 999 28.85 -12.09 -5.12
N ALA A 1000 29.87 -11.72 -5.89
CA ALA A 1000 31.00 -10.97 -5.35
C ALA A 1000 31.54 -9.94 -6.34
N SER A 1001 31.88 -8.75 -5.85
CA SER A 1001 32.57 -7.74 -6.64
C SER A 1001 33.91 -8.30 -7.11
N CYS A 1002 34.20 -8.25 -8.40
CA CYS A 1002 35.43 -8.80 -8.96
C CYS A 1002 36.47 -7.73 -9.37
N GLU A 1003 36.21 -6.45 -9.10
CA GLU A 1003 37.04 -5.31 -9.49
C GLU A 1003 36.90 -4.13 -8.50
N ARG A 1004 37.87 -3.21 -8.53
CA ARG A 1004 37.93 -2.05 -7.62
C ARG A 1004 36.80 -1.02 -7.77
N SER A 1005 36.09 -1.03 -8.90
CA SER A 1005 34.95 -0.14 -9.14
C SER A 1005 33.68 -0.59 -8.40
N PHE A 1006 33.67 -1.82 -7.87
CA PHE A 1006 32.49 -2.46 -7.26
C PHE A 1006 31.25 -2.45 -8.20
N ALA A 1007 31.45 -2.57 -9.51
CA ALA A 1007 30.36 -2.59 -10.48
C ALA A 1007 29.94 -4.02 -10.87
N GLN A 1008 30.91 -4.88 -11.21
CA GLN A 1008 30.64 -6.24 -11.68
C GLN A 1008 30.57 -7.26 -10.54
N PHE A 1009 29.42 -7.95 -10.40
CA PHE A 1009 29.18 -9.01 -9.40
C PHE A 1009 28.80 -10.36 -10.03
N PRO A 1010 29.73 -11.13 -10.60
CA PRO A 1010 29.42 -12.47 -11.10
C PRO A 1010 28.84 -13.39 -9.99
N ALA A 1011 27.94 -14.30 -10.36
CA ALA A 1011 27.26 -15.20 -9.41
C ALA A 1011 27.78 -16.65 -9.46
N SER A 1012 27.90 -17.29 -8.30
CA SER A 1012 27.87 -18.74 -8.11
C SER A 1012 26.49 -19.12 -7.59
N MET A 1013 25.90 -20.23 -8.07
CA MET A 1013 24.59 -20.70 -7.62
C MET A 1013 24.58 -22.21 -7.45
N GLU A 1014 23.90 -22.68 -6.40
CA GLU A 1014 23.75 -24.10 -6.13
C GLU A 1014 22.35 -24.45 -5.61
N ILE A 1015 21.96 -25.70 -5.82
CA ILE A 1015 20.78 -26.29 -5.18
C ILE A 1015 21.22 -27.00 -3.90
N GLN A 1016 20.40 -26.89 -2.86
CA GLN A 1016 20.66 -27.50 -1.56
C GLN A 1016 19.40 -28.09 -0.95
N GLU A 1017 19.52 -28.66 0.24
CA GLU A 1017 18.43 -29.30 0.96
C GLU A 1017 17.20 -28.38 1.08
N SER A 1018 16.01 -28.98 0.99
CA SER A 1018 14.75 -28.21 1.01
C SER A 1018 14.58 -27.49 2.34
N LYS A 1019 14.29 -26.18 2.28
CA LYS A 1019 14.04 -25.30 3.44
C LYS A 1019 15.22 -25.16 4.42
N LYS A 1020 16.44 -25.49 4.00
CA LYS A 1020 17.66 -25.19 4.75
C LYS A 1020 18.11 -23.76 4.43
N GLU A 1021 18.20 -22.90 5.43
CA GLU A 1021 18.58 -21.48 5.27
C GLU A 1021 20.10 -21.32 5.12
N MET A 1022 20.91 -22.03 5.90
CA MET A 1022 22.38 -21.93 5.82
C MET A 1022 22.90 -22.56 4.52
N VAL A 1023 23.89 -21.91 3.89
CA VAL A 1023 24.43 -22.34 2.59
C VAL A 1023 25.34 -23.56 2.75
N THR A 1024 24.94 -24.71 2.19
CA THR A 1024 25.65 -25.99 2.38
C THR A 1024 27.06 -25.98 1.78
N ASN A 1025 27.24 -25.50 0.55
CA ASN A 1025 28.52 -25.56 -0.17
C ASN A 1025 29.23 -24.19 -0.27
N LEU A 1026 29.04 -23.33 0.74
CA LEU A 1026 29.53 -21.95 0.69
C LEU A 1026 31.04 -21.84 0.42
N HIS A 1027 31.83 -22.80 0.92
CA HIS A 1027 33.28 -22.80 0.71
C HIS A 1027 33.68 -22.85 -0.77
N GLN A 1028 32.99 -23.66 -1.57
CA GLN A 1028 33.28 -23.80 -3.00
C GLN A 1028 32.84 -22.56 -3.78
N MET A 1029 31.64 -22.04 -3.48
CA MET A 1029 31.13 -20.82 -4.10
C MET A 1029 32.05 -19.62 -3.80
N MET A 1030 32.55 -19.49 -2.56
CA MET A 1030 33.52 -18.46 -2.17
C MET A 1030 34.88 -18.66 -2.85
N LEU A 1031 35.36 -19.89 -2.99
CA LEU A 1031 36.60 -20.19 -3.69
C LEU A 1031 36.56 -19.73 -5.16
N GLU A 1032 35.44 -19.95 -5.85
CA GLU A 1032 35.23 -19.46 -7.22
C GLU A 1032 35.32 -17.93 -7.29
N ARG A 1033 34.67 -17.23 -6.35
CA ARG A 1033 34.68 -15.76 -6.30
C ARG A 1033 36.08 -15.20 -5.99
N LEU A 1034 36.81 -15.79 -5.03
CA LEU A 1034 38.19 -15.42 -4.69
C LEU A 1034 39.14 -15.65 -5.87
N THR A 1035 39.01 -16.79 -6.54
CA THR A 1035 39.81 -17.13 -7.73
C THR A 1035 39.58 -16.11 -8.84
N LEU A 1036 38.33 -15.74 -9.12
CA LEU A 1036 38.00 -14.73 -10.12
C LEU A 1036 38.54 -13.34 -9.74
N PHE A 1037 38.44 -12.96 -8.47
CA PHE A 1037 39.02 -11.71 -7.97
C PHE A 1037 40.53 -11.68 -8.19
N SER A 1038 41.25 -12.74 -7.79
CA SER A 1038 42.70 -12.85 -8.00
C SER A 1038 43.07 -12.80 -9.47
N LYS A 1039 42.33 -13.53 -10.33
CA LYS A 1039 42.55 -13.53 -11.78
C LYS A 1039 42.39 -12.15 -12.40
N LYS A 1040 41.41 -11.34 -11.96
CA LYS A 1040 41.16 -10.00 -12.52
C LYS A 1040 42.08 -8.92 -11.97
N ASN A 1041 42.51 -9.03 -10.71
CA ASN A 1041 43.24 -7.96 -10.03
C ASN A 1041 44.73 -8.28 -9.82
N GLY A 1042 45.17 -9.52 -10.06
CA GLY A 1042 46.52 -10.00 -9.77
C GLY A 1042 46.82 -10.16 -8.27
N ILE A 1043 45.86 -9.89 -7.40
CA ILE A 1043 45.98 -9.94 -5.94
C ILE A 1043 44.70 -10.50 -5.32
N LEU A 1044 44.83 -11.16 -4.16
CA LEU A 1044 43.70 -11.53 -3.32
C LEU A 1044 43.19 -10.32 -2.51
N PRO A 1045 41.89 -10.28 -2.14
CA PRO A 1045 41.36 -9.18 -1.36
C PRO A 1045 41.88 -9.23 0.08
N LYS A 1046 42.35 -8.12 0.63
CA LYS A 1046 42.76 -8.03 2.05
C LYS A 1046 41.57 -7.91 3.00
N ARG A 1047 40.40 -7.52 2.46
CA ARG A 1047 39.14 -7.33 3.20
C ARG A 1047 37.98 -7.99 2.47
N ILE A 1048 37.12 -8.69 3.20
CA ILE A 1048 35.87 -9.26 2.70
C ILE A 1048 34.69 -8.72 3.49
N ILE A 1049 33.73 -8.07 2.81
CA ILE A 1049 32.50 -7.55 3.42
C ILE A 1049 31.32 -8.33 2.87
N VAL A 1050 30.59 -9.04 3.73
CA VAL A 1050 29.47 -9.91 3.35
C VAL A 1050 28.15 -9.27 3.74
N TYR A 1051 27.24 -9.10 2.78
CA TYR A 1051 25.84 -8.76 3.00
C TYR A 1051 24.98 -10.01 2.79
N ARG A 1052 24.41 -10.56 3.86
CA ARG A 1052 23.64 -11.81 3.88
C ARG A 1052 22.14 -11.50 4.04
N ASP A 1053 21.35 -11.68 2.99
CA ASP A 1053 19.87 -11.58 3.04
C ASP A 1053 19.25 -12.90 3.52
N GLY A 1054 17.96 -12.93 3.83
CA GLY A 1054 17.19 -14.17 4.05
C GLY A 1054 17.16 -14.73 5.48
N VAL A 1055 18.08 -14.34 6.35
CA VAL A 1055 18.24 -14.92 7.70
C VAL A 1055 17.38 -14.19 8.74
N SER A 1056 16.71 -14.95 9.61
CA SER A 1056 15.94 -14.40 10.75
C SER A 1056 16.80 -14.24 12.01
N GLU A 1057 16.38 -13.38 12.95
CA GLU A 1057 17.12 -13.10 14.21
C GLU A 1057 17.52 -14.37 14.98
N GLY A 1058 16.62 -15.37 15.06
CA GLY A 1058 16.90 -16.64 15.74
C GLY A 1058 17.93 -17.54 15.03
N GLN A 1059 18.46 -17.11 13.88
CA GLN A 1059 19.46 -17.83 13.09
C GLN A 1059 20.77 -17.04 12.94
N PHE A 1060 20.92 -15.86 13.58
CA PHE A 1060 22.13 -15.04 13.45
C PHE A 1060 23.39 -15.80 13.89
N ASN A 1061 23.34 -16.47 15.05
CA ASN A 1061 24.45 -17.30 15.51
C ASN A 1061 24.78 -18.44 14.53
N GLN A 1062 23.78 -19.01 13.85
CA GLN A 1062 24.05 -20.07 12.85
C GLN A 1062 24.91 -19.57 11.68
N VAL A 1063 24.82 -18.29 11.32
CA VAL A 1063 25.69 -17.72 10.28
C VAL A 1063 27.14 -17.68 10.76
N VAL A 1064 27.36 -17.30 12.03
CA VAL A 1064 28.69 -17.28 12.65
C VAL A 1064 29.23 -18.71 12.84
N ASP A 1065 28.40 -19.63 13.33
CA ASP A 1065 28.82 -20.98 13.69
C ASP A 1065 28.97 -21.90 12.48
N GLN A 1066 28.22 -21.66 11.38
CA GLN A 1066 28.15 -22.57 10.23
C GLN A 1066 28.66 -21.96 8.92
N GLU A 1067 28.36 -20.69 8.62
CA GLU A 1067 28.76 -20.08 7.33
C GLU A 1067 30.17 -19.46 7.39
N LEU A 1068 30.52 -18.74 8.46
CA LEU A 1068 31.86 -18.13 8.61
C LEU A 1068 33.02 -19.15 8.51
N PRO A 1069 32.96 -20.35 9.14
CA PRO A 1069 34.00 -21.36 8.96
C PRO A 1069 34.17 -21.80 7.51
N LEU A 1070 33.09 -21.85 6.73
CA LEU A 1070 33.15 -22.21 5.31
C LEU A 1070 33.80 -21.10 4.46
N ILE A 1071 33.58 -19.82 4.81
CA ILE A 1071 34.28 -18.69 4.19
C ILE A 1071 35.79 -18.77 4.49
N ARG A 1072 36.17 -19.02 5.76
CA ARG A 1072 37.57 -19.20 6.15
C ARG A 1072 38.20 -20.40 5.45
N LYS A 1073 37.49 -21.52 5.32
CA LYS A 1073 37.93 -22.71 4.59
C LYS A 1073 38.23 -22.42 3.12
N ALA A 1074 37.48 -21.51 2.48
CA ALA A 1074 37.77 -21.05 1.13
C ALA A 1074 39.08 -20.24 1.07
N CYS A 1075 39.33 -19.39 2.07
CA CYS A 1075 40.56 -18.59 2.17
C CYS A 1075 41.79 -19.48 2.37
N GLN A 1076 41.69 -20.52 3.20
CA GLN A 1076 42.77 -21.49 3.47
C GLN A 1076 43.25 -22.26 2.22
N ARG A 1077 42.52 -22.20 1.11
CA ARG A 1077 43.00 -22.75 -0.19
C ARG A 1077 44.13 -21.94 -0.81
N PHE A 1078 44.34 -20.72 -0.34
CA PHE A 1078 45.44 -19.85 -0.75
C PHE A 1078 46.50 -19.80 0.36
N GLN A 1079 47.77 -19.87 -0.02
CA GLN A 1079 48.88 -19.94 0.92
C GLN A 1079 48.98 -18.64 1.75
N ASN A 1080 49.08 -18.77 3.07
CA ASN A 1080 49.26 -17.66 4.03
C ASN A 1080 48.23 -16.52 3.86
N TYR A 1081 46.98 -16.86 3.56
CA TYR A 1081 45.95 -15.87 3.25
C TYR A 1081 44.86 -15.80 4.32
N GLU A 1082 44.86 -14.70 5.08
CA GLU A 1082 43.88 -14.40 6.13
C GLU A 1082 43.33 -12.97 5.97
N PRO A 1083 42.22 -12.78 5.22
CA PRO A 1083 41.61 -11.48 5.05
C PRO A 1083 40.78 -11.07 6.28
N LEU A 1084 40.59 -9.76 6.49
CA LEU A 1084 39.65 -9.26 7.50
C LEU A 1084 38.20 -9.42 7.00
N ILE A 1085 37.37 -10.12 7.77
CA ILE A 1085 35.97 -10.41 7.39
C ILE A 1085 34.99 -9.58 8.25
N THR A 1086 33.95 -9.04 7.60
CA THR A 1086 32.76 -8.47 8.25
C THR A 1086 31.51 -9.10 7.64
N ILE A 1087 30.56 -9.55 8.46
CA ILE A 1087 29.28 -10.13 8.03
C ILE A 1087 28.12 -9.30 8.57
N ILE A 1088 27.30 -8.80 7.65
CA ILE A 1088 26.14 -7.94 7.91
C ILE A 1088 24.90 -8.67 7.40
N ILE A 1089 23.95 -8.94 8.29
CA ILE A 1089 22.64 -9.50 7.94
C ILE A 1089 21.75 -8.38 7.44
N CYS A 1090 21.05 -8.62 6.34
CA CYS A 1090 20.10 -7.73 5.71
C CYS A 1090 18.66 -8.18 5.99
N GLY A 1091 18.05 -7.64 7.04
CA GLY A 1091 16.65 -7.89 7.37
C GLY A 1091 15.70 -7.08 6.50
N LYS A 1092 15.18 -7.66 5.41
CA LYS A 1092 14.07 -7.07 4.62
C LYS A 1092 12.68 -7.40 5.15
N ARG A 1093 12.53 -8.44 6.00
CA ARG A 1093 11.22 -9.02 6.39
C ARG A 1093 10.84 -8.74 7.85
N HIS A 1094 10.79 -7.46 8.24
CA HIS A 1094 10.32 -7.00 9.56
C HIS A 1094 9.07 -6.11 9.50
N HIS A 1095 8.59 -5.67 10.67
CA HIS A 1095 7.36 -4.89 10.83
C HIS A 1095 7.60 -3.42 11.26
N THR A 1096 8.85 -3.01 11.50
CA THR A 1096 9.23 -1.61 11.75
C THR A 1096 8.90 -0.68 10.58
N ARG A 1097 8.28 0.47 10.88
CA ARG A 1097 8.00 1.60 9.99
C ARG A 1097 8.30 2.92 10.70
N PHE A 1098 8.70 3.91 9.91
CA PHE A 1098 9.01 5.27 10.40
C PHE A 1098 8.14 6.30 9.68
N TYR A 1099 7.72 7.33 10.42
CA TYR A 1099 6.84 8.39 9.95
C TYR A 1099 7.48 9.75 10.27
N PRO A 1100 7.66 10.64 9.28
CA PRO A 1100 8.16 11.99 9.51
C PRO A 1100 7.23 12.79 10.41
N THR A 1101 7.81 13.61 11.29
CA THR A 1101 7.05 14.50 12.16
C THR A 1101 6.98 15.93 11.62
N ASN A 1102 7.76 16.23 10.58
CA ASN A 1102 7.81 17.52 9.89
C ASN A 1102 7.65 17.31 8.37
N GLN A 1103 6.95 18.24 7.70
CA GLN A 1103 6.72 18.16 6.26
C GLN A 1103 8.02 18.23 5.46
N GLY A 1104 9.01 19.02 5.90
CA GLY A 1104 10.30 19.17 5.22
C GLY A 1104 11.18 17.92 5.23
N ASP A 1105 10.85 16.93 6.06
CA ASP A 1105 11.54 15.64 6.15
C ASP A 1105 10.74 14.50 5.48
N ALA A 1106 9.60 14.84 4.85
CA ALA A 1106 8.73 13.93 4.13
C ALA A 1106 8.86 14.10 2.61
N ASP A 1107 8.78 12.98 1.88
CA ASP A 1107 8.62 12.99 0.43
C ASP A 1107 7.17 13.33 0.02
N GLN A 1108 6.96 13.47 -1.28
CA GLN A 1108 5.65 13.75 -1.86
C GLN A 1108 4.56 12.73 -1.51
N ASN A 1109 4.88 11.56 -0.96
CA ASN A 1109 3.95 10.52 -0.55
C ASN A 1109 3.83 10.40 0.98
N GLY A 1110 4.46 11.32 1.74
CA GLY A 1110 4.47 11.35 3.20
C GLY A 1110 5.51 10.41 3.85
N ASN A 1111 6.41 9.79 3.09
CA ASN A 1111 7.45 8.90 3.62
C ASN A 1111 8.69 9.69 4.07
N PRO A 1112 9.55 9.16 4.95
CA PRO A 1112 10.85 9.77 5.20
C PRO A 1112 11.64 9.95 3.91
N LEU A 1113 12.44 11.01 3.83
CA LEU A 1113 13.33 11.22 2.69
C LEU A 1113 14.38 10.09 2.55
N ALA A 1114 14.82 9.83 1.32
CA ALA A 1114 15.84 8.84 1.04
C ALA A 1114 17.16 9.18 1.76
N GLY A 1115 17.81 8.16 2.33
CA GLY A 1115 18.99 8.31 3.19
C GLY A 1115 18.66 8.32 4.68
N THR A 1116 17.38 8.22 5.07
CA THR A 1116 16.97 8.16 6.48
C THR A 1116 17.56 6.93 7.19
N VAL A 1117 18.30 7.16 8.27
CA VAL A 1117 18.86 6.15 9.17
C VAL A 1117 18.26 6.32 10.56
N VAL A 1118 17.95 5.19 11.20
CA VAL A 1118 17.58 5.12 12.61
C VAL A 1118 18.44 4.06 13.27
N ASP A 1119 19.36 4.49 14.12
CA ASP A 1119 20.25 3.63 14.92
C ASP A 1119 20.01 3.74 16.43
N ARG A 1120 19.01 4.52 16.85
CA ARG A 1120 18.61 4.77 18.26
C ARG A 1120 17.13 4.48 18.48
N GLY A 1121 16.75 4.26 19.73
CA GLY A 1121 15.35 4.23 20.18
C GLY A 1121 14.54 2.97 19.88
N VAL A 1122 14.77 2.28 18.76
CA VAL A 1122 14.06 1.02 18.40
C VAL A 1122 15.00 -0.06 17.86
N THR A 1123 16.30 0.09 18.10
CA THR A 1123 17.38 -0.82 17.73
C THR A 1123 17.77 -1.74 18.89
N ALA A 1124 18.63 -2.73 18.61
CA ALA A 1124 19.14 -3.62 19.65
C ALA A 1124 19.89 -2.85 20.74
N VAL A 1125 19.76 -3.31 21.99
CA VAL A 1125 20.39 -2.67 23.15
C VAL A 1125 21.90 -2.72 23.03
N TYR A 1126 22.48 -3.91 22.84
CA TYR A 1126 23.94 -4.11 22.86
C TYR A 1126 24.59 -4.23 21.48
N ASN A 1127 23.91 -4.88 20.56
CA ASN A 1127 24.52 -5.28 19.30
C ASN A 1127 24.54 -4.14 18.29
N PHE A 1128 25.48 -4.24 17.35
CA PHE A 1128 25.59 -3.26 16.27
C PHE A 1128 24.52 -3.51 15.19
N ASP A 1129 23.44 -2.74 15.25
CA ASP A 1129 22.39 -2.71 14.23
C ASP A 1129 21.90 -1.30 13.90
N PHE A 1130 21.29 -1.13 12.72
CA PHE A 1130 20.63 0.11 12.31
C PHE A 1130 19.60 -0.14 11.21
N PHE A 1131 18.60 0.73 11.12
CA PHE A 1131 17.67 0.77 9.99
C PHE A 1131 18.13 1.82 8.98
N LEU A 1132 18.06 1.51 7.69
CA LEU A 1132 18.36 2.45 6.61
C LEU A 1132 17.29 2.39 5.52
N GLN A 1133 16.71 3.55 5.21
CA GLN A 1133 15.85 3.78 4.06
C GLN A 1133 16.63 4.55 2.98
N ALA A 1134 17.42 3.84 2.17
CA ALA A 1134 18.25 4.46 1.13
C ALA A 1134 17.49 4.99 -0.10
N HIS A 1135 16.17 4.77 -0.19
CA HIS A 1135 15.37 5.00 -1.41
C HIS A 1135 14.07 5.75 -1.10
N GLY A 1136 13.55 6.48 -2.09
CA GLY A 1136 12.19 7.03 -2.03
C GLY A 1136 11.12 5.97 -2.37
N GLY A 1137 10.02 5.98 -1.60
CA GLY A 1137 8.89 5.09 -1.81
C GLY A 1137 8.06 5.46 -3.04
N LEU A 1138 7.77 4.49 -3.91
CA LEU A 1138 6.90 4.72 -5.07
C LEU A 1138 5.42 4.77 -4.68
N GLN A 1139 5.02 3.91 -3.75
CA GLN A 1139 3.65 3.76 -3.28
C GLN A 1139 3.64 3.21 -1.86
N GLY A 1140 2.64 3.60 -1.09
CA GLY A 1140 2.41 3.12 0.27
C GLY A 1140 3.45 3.60 1.29
N THR A 1141 3.55 2.89 2.41
CA THR A 1141 4.53 3.16 3.46
C THR A 1141 5.84 2.42 3.18
N THR A 1142 6.92 3.18 3.07
CA THR A 1142 8.26 2.67 2.77
C THR A 1142 8.77 1.82 3.91
N LYS A 1143 9.47 0.76 3.54
CA LYS A 1143 10.10 -0.15 4.47
C LYS A 1143 11.61 0.12 4.50
N PRO A 1144 12.19 0.56 5.62
CA PRO A 1144 13.64 0.60 5.77
C PRO A 1144 14.19 -0.84 5.79
N THR A 1145 15.44 -1.05 5.39
CA THR A 1145 16.12 -2.34 5.61
C THR A 1145 16.83 -2.31 6.96
N HIS A 1146 16.73 -3.39 7.73
CA HIS A 1146 17.45 -3.56 9.00
C HIS A 1146 18.81 -4.21 8.73
N TYR A 1147 19.89 -3.55 9.10
CA TYR A 1147 21.24 -4.09 8.97
C TYR A 1147 21.76 -4.45 10.36
N TYR A 1148 22.21 -5.69 10.52
CA TYR A 1148 22.66 -6.23 11.80
C TYR A 1148 24.04 -6.88 11.62
N VAL A 1149 25.04 -6.41 12.34
CA VAL A 1149 26.42 -6.91 12.24
C VAL A 1149 26.58 -8.11 13.17
N VAL A 1150 26.83 -9.28 12.61
CA VAL A 1150 27.02 -10.54 13.38
C VAL A 1150 28.49 -10.91 13.52
N TYR A 1151 29.35 -10.35 12.67
CA TYR A 1151 30.80 -10.56 12.75
C TYR A 1151 31.55 -9.35 12.20
N ASP A 1152 32.56 -8.82 12.90
CA ASP A 1152 33.37 -7.70 12.40
C ASP A 1152 34.83 -7.69 12.88
N GLN A 1153 35.76 -8.04 11.99
CA GLN A 1153 37.21 -7.84 12.21
C GLN A 1153 37.73 -6.50 11.70
N ASN A 1154 36.95 -5.79 10.87
CA ASN A 1154 37.36 -4.50 10.32
C ASN A 1154 37.13 -3.35 11.30
N LYS A 1155 36.39 -3.60 12.39
CA LYS A 1155 36.08 -2.63 13.47
C LYS A 1155 35.45 -1.35 12.92
N PHE A 1156 34.46 -1.53 12.03
CA PHE A 1156 33.75 -0.42 11.41
C PHE A 1156 33.10 0.45 12.49
N GLN A 1157 33.19 1.76 12.31
CA GLN A 1157 32.40 2.71 13.11
C GLN A 1157 31.00 2.88 12.50
N ALA A 1158 30.06 3.37 13.31
CA ALA A 1158 28.65 3.51 12.91
C ALA A 1158 28.49 4.35 11.62
N ASP A 1159 29.06 5.56 11.57
CA ASP A 1159 28.97 6.42 10.38
C ASP A 1159 29.61 5.79 9.15
N GLN A 1160 30.77 5.14 9.31
CA GLN A 1160 31.48 4.50 8.21
C GLN A 1160 30.62 3.42 7.55
N LEU A 1161 30.02 2.53 8.36
CA LEU A 1161 29.22 1.44 7.84
C LEU A 1161 27.89 1.94 7.27
N GLN A 1162 27.21 2.88 7.94
CA GLN A 1162 25.94 3.44 7.49
C GLN A 1162 26.07 4.17 6.15
N GLN A 1163 27.09 5.01 5.98
CA GLN A 1163 27.37 5.71 4.72
C GLN A 1163 27.78 4.74 3.60
N LEU A 1164 28.57 3.72 3.93
CA LEU A 1164 28.95 2.67 2.99
C LEU A 1164 27.74 1.89 2.48
N THR A 1165 26.91 1.40 3.39
CA THR A 1165 25.69 0.67 3.03
C THR A 1165 24.75 1.56 2.21
N ASN A 1166 24.60 2.84 2.56
CA ASN A 1166 23.85 3.80 1.75
C ASN A 1166 24.44 3.93 0.35
N SER A 1167 25.76 4.08 0.21
CA SER A 1167 26.44 4.20 -1.10
C SER A 1167 26.24 2.95 -1.97
N PHE A 1168 26.30 1.75 -1.38
CA PHE A 1168 26.01 0.52 -2.12
C PHE A 1168 24.57 0.43 -2.64
N SER A 1169 23.61 1.09 -1.98
CA SER A 1169 22.24 1.17 -2.50
C SER A 1169 22.13 1.99 -3.80
N TYR A 1170 23.10 2.84 -4.13
CA TYR A 1170 23.13 3.62 -5.38
C TYR A 1170 23.87 2.89 -6.52
N LEU A 1171 24.57 1.79 -6.23
CA LEU A 1171 25.34 1.03 -7.22
C LEU A 1171 24.53 -0.04 -7.96
N PHE A 1172 23.20 -0.04 -7.83
CA PHE A 1172 22.36 -1.03 -8.47
C PHE A 1172 22.27 -0.78 -9.98
N ALA A 1173 22.78 -1.73 -10.76
CA ALA A 1173 23.10 -1.46 -12.16
C ALA A 1173 21.89 -1.50 -13.12
N ARG A 1174 20.73 -1.99 -12.66
CA ARG A 1174 19.51 -2.13 -13.50
C ARG A 1174 18.61 -0.89 -13.50
N ALA A 1175 18.89 0.11 -12.69
CA ALA A 1175 18.02 1.28 -12.54
C ALA A 1175 18.81 2.54 -12.21
N THR A 1176 18.33 3.69 -12.66
CA THR A 1176 18.86 5.00 -12.26
C THR A 1176 18.21 5.50 -10.98
N LYS A 1177 18.22 4.66 -9.94
CA LYS A 1177 17.72 5.00 -8.61
C LYS A 1177 18.39 4.16 -7.54
N ALA A 1178 18.43 4.70 -6.32
CA ALA A 1178 18.80 3.90 -5.16
C ALA A 1178 17.75 2.82 -4.87
N VAL A 1179 18.23 1.69 -4.38
CA VAL A 1179 17.41 0.52 -4.00
C VAL A 1179 17.31 0.36 -2.48
N SER A 1180 16.27 -0.32 -2.03
CA SER A 1180 15.99 -0.54 -0.61
C SER A 1180 17.02 -1.39 0.12
N LEU A 1181 17.63 -2.33 -0.60
CA LEU A 1181 18.66 -3.23 -0.10
C LEU A 1181 20.00 -2.88 -0.74
N ALA A 1182 21.09 -2.95 0.03
CA ALA A 1182 22.44 -2.84 -0.50
C ALA A 1182 22.63 -3.75 -1.72
N SER A 1183 23.16 -3.19 -2.82
CA SER A 1183 23.23 -3.86 -4.11
C SER A 1183 23.83 -5.28 -4.09
N PRO A 1184 24.89 -5.60 -3.32
CA PRO A 1184 25.44 -6.96 -3.25
C PRO A 1184 24.38 -8.01 -2.88
N ALA A 1185 23.64 -7.78 -1.79
CA ALA A 1185 22.61 -8.71 -1.38
C ALA A 1185 21.44 -8.73 -2.37
N TYR A 1186 21.12 -7.59 -3.01
CA TYR A 1186 20.05 -7.55 -4.02
C TYR A 1186 20.45 -8.33 -5.29
N TYR A 1187 21.72 -8.35 -5.65
CA TYR A 1187 22.22 -9.19 -6.72
C TYR A 1187 22.14 -10.68 -6.40
N ALA A 1188 22.35 -11.09 -5.14
CA ALA A 1188 22.18 -12.47 -4.71
C ALA A 1188 20.72 -12.92 -4.81
N ASP A 1189 19.78 -12.09 -4.35
CA ASP A 1189 18.33 -12.28 -4.52
C ASP A 1189 17.95 -12.46 -6.00
N LEU A 1190 18.46 -11.60 -6.90
CA LEU A 1190 18.25 -11.74 -8.35
C LEU A 1190 18.84 -13.04 -8.93
N ALA A 1191 19.98 -13.49 -8.43
CA ALA A 1191 20.58 -14.76 -8.83
C ALA A 1191 19.72 -15.95 -8.35
N CYS A 1192 19.27 -15.96 -7.10
CA CYS A 1192 18.32 -16.95 -6.59
C CYS A 1192 17.03 -17.00 -7.42
N GLU A 1193 16.43 -15.85 -7.72
CA GLU A 1193 15.24 -15.75 -8.59
C GLU A 1193 15.53 -16.24 -10.02
N ARG A 1194 16.74 -16.04 -10.54
CA ARG A 1194 17.15 -16.65 -11.80
C ARG A 1194 17.20 -18.18 -11.69
N GLY A 1195 17.79 -18.73 -10.63
CA GLY A 1195 17.82 -20.17 -10.38
C GLY A 1195 16.43 -20.80 -10.29
N ARG A 1196 15.41 -20.06 -9.81
CA ARG A 1196 14.00 -20.54 -9.80
C ARG A 1196 13.47 -20.83 -11.20
N CYS A 1197 13.96 -20.13 -12.23
CA CYS A 1197 13.60 -20.43 -13.62
C CYS A 1197 14.03 -21.85 -14.02
N TYR A 1198 15.17 -22.33 -13.50
CA TYR A 1198 15.74 -23.64 -13.84
C TYR A 1198 14.97 -24.79 -13.19
N LEU A 1199 14.27 -24.52 -12.07
CA LEU A 1199 13.42 -25.48 -11.37
C LEU A 1199 11.91 -25.17 -11.51
N HIS A 1200 11.53 -24.33 -12.49
CA HIS A 1200 10.16 -23.78 -12.61
C HIS A 1200 9.08 -24.87 -12.58
N LYS A 1201 9.29 -25.99 -13.29
CA LYS A 1201 8.35 -27.12 -13.33
C LYS A 1201 8.02 -27.66 -11.93
N LEU A 1202 9.03 -27.98 -11.13
CA LEU A 1202 8.86 -28.48 -9.75
C LEU A 1202 8.22 -27.41 -8.85
N LEU A 1203 8.59 -26.13 -9.05
CA LEU A 1203 8.04 -25.02 -8.29
C LEU A 1203 6.55 -24.78 -8.56
N GLN A 1204 6.05 -25.15 -9.74
CA GLN A 1204 4.61 -25.15 -10.09
C GLN A 1204 3.87 -26.43 -9.66
N GLY A 1205 4.50 -27.33 -8.91
CA GLY A 1205 3.85 -28.53 -8.37
C GLY A 1205 3.73 -29.67 -9.39
N LEU A 1206 4.64 -29.73 -10.38
CA LEU A 1206 4.67 -30.78 -11.41
C LEU A 1206 5.95 -31.60 -11.31
N SER A 1207 5.81 -32.92 -11.31
CA SER A 1207 6.94 -33.87 -11.36
C SER A 1207 6.73 -34.88 -12.50
N SER A 1208 7.82 -35.43 -13.02
CA SER A 1208 7.77 -36.47 -14.08
C SER A 1208 7.23 -37.81 -13.57
N SER A 1209 7.30 -38.05 -12.26
CA SER A 1209 6.88 -39.30 -11.60
C SER A 1209 5.38 -39.38 -11.27
N GLY A 1210 4.55 -38.45 -11.77
CA GLY A 1210 3.10 -38.43 -11.53
C GLY A 1210 2.70 -38.07 -10.09
N GLY A 1211 3.67 -37.73 -9.24
CA GLY A 1211 3.43 -37.41 -7.83
C GLY A 1211 2.66 -36.09 -7.66
N SER A 1212 1.55 -36.15 -6.92
CA SER A 1212 0.89 -34.97 -6.35
C SER A 1212 1.80 -34.30 -5.31
N ALA A 1213 1.53 -33.04 -4.94
CA ALA A 1213 2.27 -32.28 -3.93
C ALA A 1213 2.37 -32.94 -2.53
N SER A 1214 1.71 -34.09 -2.29
CA SER A 1214 1.70 -34.79 -1.00
C SER A 1214 2.38 -36.16 -0.98
N THR A 1215 2.66 -36.81 -2.12
CA THR A 1215 3.03 -38.24 -2.17
C THR A 1215 4.30 -38.54 -2.97
N GLY A 1216 5.03 -37.53 -3.43
CA GLY A 1216 6.28 -37.74 -4.18
C GLY A 1216 7.40 -38.33 -3.31
N ASN A 1217 8.13 -39.30 -3.86
CA ASN A 1217 9.41 -39.75 -3.32
C ASN A 1217 10.41 -38.57 -3.38
N GLU A 1218 10.77 -38.00 -2.22
CA GLU A 1218 11.62 -36.81 -2.12
C GLU A 1218 12.97 -37.01 -2.81
N GLU A 1219 13.51 -38.24 -2.78
CA GLU A 1219 14.76 -38.57 -3.45
C GLU A 1219 14.63 -38.48 -4.97
N ALA A 1220 13.55 -38.99 -5.55
CA ALA A 1220 13.26 -38.87 -6.98
C ALA A 1220 13.10 -37.40 -7.40
N VAL A 1221 12.49 -36.56 -6.55
CA VAL A 1221 12.32 -35.12 -6.81
C VAL A 1221 13.67 -34.40 -6.81
N ILE A 1222 14.57 -34.74 -5.89
CA ILE A 1222 15.93 -34.19 -5.86
C ILE A 1222 16.72 -34.61 -7.10
N GLN A 1223 16.58 -35.86 -7.57
CA GLN A 1223 17.23 -36.31 -8.81
C GLN A 1223 16.67 -35.58 -10.04
N GLU A 1224 15.35 -35.39 -10.15
CA GLU A 1224 14.74 -34.58 -11.20
C GLU A 1224 15.26 -33.13 -11.14
N ALA A 1225 15.37 -32.55 -9.95
CA ALA A 1225 15.91 -31.21 -9.78
C ALA A 1225 17.38 -31.11 -10.23
N LYS A 1226 18.22 -32.12 -9.89
CA LYS A 1226 19.62 -32.19 -10.34
C LYS A 1226 19.71 -32.32 -11.87
N GLN A 1227 18.85 -33.11 -12.50
CA GLN A 1227 18.81 -33.25 -13.95
C GLN A 1227 18.42 -31.92 -14.63
N MET A 1228 17.40 -31.24 -14.10
CA MET A 1228 16.98 -29.92 -14.59
C MET A 1228 18.07 -28.86 -14.38
N TRP A 1229 18.74 -28.88 -13.23
CA TRP A 1229 19.83 -27.97 -12.92
C TRP A 1229 21.07 -28.21 -13.81
N GLY A 1230 21.37 -29.48 -14.11
CA GLY A 1230 22.57 -29.87 -14.83
C GLY A 1230 23.83 -29.43 -14.09
N LYS A 1231 24.72 -28.71 -14.78
CA LYS A 1231 25.89 -28.04 -14.18
C LYS A 1231 25.60 -26.60 -13.74
N GLY A 1232 24.33 -26.17 -13.77
CA GLY A 1232 23.96 -24.76 -13.62
C GLY A 1232 24.56 -23.92 -14.74
N VAL A 1233 25.01 -22.70 -14.40
CA VAL A 1233 25.64 -21.77 -15.34
C VAL A 1233 27.16 -21.96 -15.29
N ALA A 1234 27.65 -22.98 -15.99
CA ALA A 1234 29.07 -23.35 -16.01
C ALA A 1234 29.81 -22.95 -17.30
N GLY A 1235 29.09 -22.42 -18.29
CA GLY A 1235 29.66 -22.02 -19.58
C GLY A 1235 30.59 -20.81 -19.47
N ASN A 1236 31.57 -20.73 -20.37
CA ASN A 1236 32.64 -19.73 -20.31
C ASN A 1236 32.13 -18.31 -20.58
N ASN A 1237 31.03 -18.14 -21.30
CA ASN A 1237 30.46 -16.83 -21.58
C ASN A 1237 29.73 -16.29 -20.35
N LEU A 1238 28.97 -17.13 -19.64
CA LEU A 1238 28.07 -16.67 -18.58
C LEU A 1238 28.65 -16.76 -17.16
N LYS A 1239 29.48 -17.76 -16.84
CA LYS A 1239 29.88 -18.07 -15.44
C LYS A 1239 30.54 -16.91 -14.67
N ASP A 1240 31.30 -16.07 -15.38
CA ASP A 1240 32.04 -14.93 -14.82
C ASP A 1240 31.36 -13.58 -15.13
N SER A 1241 30.06 -13.62 -15.44
CA SER A 1241 29.26 -12.46 -15.85
C SER A 1241 28.07 -12.20 -14.91
N MET A 1242 27.41 -11.04 -15.08
CA MET A 1242 26.16 -10.72 -14.40
C MET A 1242 24.91 -11.18 -15.20
N TYR A 1243 24.90 -12.43 -15.67
CA TYR A 1243 23.83 -13.00 -16.52
C TYR A 1243 22.43 -12.90 -15.89
N TYR A 1244 22.36 -12.91 -14.55
CA TYR A 1244 21.13 -12.89 -13.75
C TYR A 1244 20.39 -11.54 -13.77
N LEU A 1245 21.01 -10.44 -14.24
CA LEU A 1245 20.38 -9.12 -14.35
C LEU A 1245 19.16 -9.06 -15.28
#